data_AF-A0A369AHS3-F1
#
_entry.id   AF-A0A369AHS3-F1
#
_cell.length_a   1.000
_cell.length_b   1.000
_cell.length_c   1.000
_cell.angle_alpha   90.00
_cell.angle_beta   90.00
_cell.angle_gamma   90.00
#
_symmetry.space_group_name_H-M   'P 1'
#
loop_
_entity.id
_entity.type
_entity.pdbx_description
1 polymer ?
#
loop_
_entity_poly.entity_id
_entity_poly.type
_entity_poly.pdbx_seq_one_letter_code
_entity_poly.pdbx_strand_id
1 'polypeptide(L)'
;MASNYEAICEENRESYGTKGAQKSGKLAAGLYDDRTHFIFELLQNAEDALGRRGEWHGSRKVAFTLYPTRLMLSHFGKPFDEADVRSVCDIAESTKNESSIGRFGLGFKSVYTVTDLPEIHSGDEDFAIENYVFPKRMARSARAADETQIILPLKPEDTSAAQDIMAGFRHLGPGALLFLRHIDEINWSVAGGASGFYLRNTPESLGPNVQRITVIGKEDDRPEVDQNWLVFHRDVFSAEGQKVGRVEVAFLLVAVKDAPGRWAVQPLAKSPLVVFFPTVVESHLGFLVQGPYRTTPSRDNIPPGEPWNQHLVNETSGLLVEAMRWMRDKAMLDVAALRCLPLDREKFPKESRFAPMFDAVRQAFQDEELLPTFDDGHVTAHQAKLARTQELRELFSPQQVAQLFSAEEAAWLTGDITQDRAPEIRQYVMRELGVTEVTPETIVPRLNQAFLEAQSDDWISDLYEFLSGQPGLRRRLDGVPIVRLSDGRHVIARANGEPQAFLPSDIETGFPTVRKAVCASLEARSFLISLGVTEPDLVDDVVVNVLQKYRSDPADVDDDQYAKDIDRILAAFNTDSKTQREKLLAALRATTFVMVVDTGDGKGCVAKPEEIYIATDRLQQLFAGVPGILIVDNEYDCLRGEDIRDLLVSCGASRYLIPQATPSELGHSEKAQIRREAGLERASWESQPEDFTLRGLTALLEFLPTLKPEEAAARVKVLWEALADLEARGTAAFYGSYKWGYSYETKIARFDAAFVRTLNQVAWVPNADGELVPPELVVFDTLGWKPNPFLLTKITFKPPIIDQLAKEVGIDPAILDLLRRDPAIVAELTSRLSANPTPEPEPAPEAEADEPSDGDVYDDAKDLYGDNMPDIQPGTFDPDGGDGVGAGAGSGGQGRTGTGTSRGVGQANGGGHGTAGDKGGGKGGGQGNRTPGHAGGRPFISYVGTHPDDDAPDPDGLDQAARMQIEERAIDLIIGLEPALRRTPEGNPGFDLFEADSGGRQIRWVEVKSMTGTLEDRPVGLSHTQFDCAREKGDAYWLYVVEHATDPVQARVLRIQNPVGRARSFTFDHGWSEIARTDPPW
;
A
#
# COMPACT_ATOMS: atom_id res chain seq x y z
N MET A 1 -79.39 -10.10 42.73
CA MET A 1 -80.23 -8.99 43.20
C MET A 1 -79.39 -7.73 43.12
N ALA A 2 -79.98 -6.62 42.66
CA ALA A 2 -79.29 -5.33 42.60
C ALA A 2 -78.92 -4.81 43.99
N SER A 3 -77.83 -4.06 44.07
CA SER A 3 -77.33 -3.43 45.30
C SER A 3 -78.30 -2.37 45.84
N ASN A 4 -78.20 -2.10 47.14
CA ASN A 4 -78.95 -1.01 47.79
C ASN A 4 -78.20 0.33 47.63
N TYR A 5 -78.43 1.01 46.50
CA TYR A 5 -77.77 2.29 46.20
C TYR A 5 -78.07 3.40 47.22
N GLU A 6 -79.25 3.39 47.86
CA GLU A 6 -79.63 4.38 48.87
C GLU A 6 -78.75 4.24 50.13
N ALA A 7 -78.54 3.00 50.59
CA ALA A 7 -77.64 2.71 51.71
C ALA A 7 -76.20 3.12 51.39
N ILE A 8 -75.69 2.78 50.19
CA ILE A 8 -74.34 3.19 49.75
C ILE A 8 -74.22 4.73 49.71
N CYS A 9 -75.26 5.43 49.27
CA CYS A 9 -75.28 6.90 49.29
C CYS A 9 -75.24 7.47 50.71
N GLU A 10 -75.99 6.91 51.64
CA GLU A 10 -76.00 7.34 53.05
C GLU A 10 -74.62 7.15 53.68
N GLU A 11 -74.02 5.97 53.53
CA GLU A 11 -72.67 5.67 54.01
C GLU A 11 -71.60 6.60 53.41
N ASN A 12 -71.68 6.89 52.10
CA ASN A 12 -70.76 7.82 51.45
C ASN A 12 -70.97 9.28 51.89
N ARG A 13 -72.20 9.68 52.23
CA ARG A 13 -72.48 11.00 52.81
C ARG A 13 -71.90 11.13 54.22
N GLU A 14 -71.99 10.08 55.03
CA GLU A 14 -71.38 10.04 56.36
C GLU A 14 -69.85 10.07 56.28
N SER A 15 -69.27 9.33 55.34
CA SER A 15 -67.81 9.19 55.21
C SER A 15 -67.12 10.43 54.62
N TYR A 16 -67.69 11.03 53.56
CA TYR A 16 -67.04 12.08 52.79
C TYR A 16 -67.74 13.44 52.84
N GLY A 17 -69.05 13.45 53.12
CA GLY A 17 -69.93 14.59 52.88
C GLY A 17 -69.99 15.01 51.40
N THR A 18 -70.99 15.81 51.02
CA THR A 18 -71.18 16.19 49.60
C THR A 18 -70.03 17.05 49.05
N LYS A 19 -69.59 18.07 49.82
CA LYS A 19 -68.50 18.96 49.40
C LYS A 19 -67.13 18.30 49.44
N GLY A 20 -66.90 17.41 50.42
CA GLY A 20 -65.67 16.64 50.54
C GLY A 20 -65.51 15.67 49.37
N ALA A 21 -66.59 14.94 49.04
CA ALA A 21 -66.63 14.06 47.88
C ALA A 21 -66.33 14.79 46.57
N GLN A 22 -66.94 15.96 46.33
CA GLN A 22 -66.67 16.77 45.12
C GLN A 22 -65.22 17.26 45.05
N LYS A 23 -64.65 17.73 46.17
CA LYS A 23 -63.28 18.25 46.19
C LYS A 23 -62.25 17.14 45.95
N SER A 24 -62.38 16.03 46.67
CA SER A 24 -61.47 14.89 46.55
C SER A 24 -61.67 14.15 45.22
N GLY A 25 -62.90 14.03 44.75
CA GLY A 25 -63.22 13.46 43.43
C GLY A 25 -62.63 14.29 42.28
N LYS A 26 -62.71 15.62 42.35
CA LYS A 26 -62.08 16.51 41.36
C LYS A 26 -60.55 16.38 41.36
N LEU A 27 -59.93 16.22 42.53
CA LEU A 27 -58.50 15.97 42.63
C LEU A 27 -58.13 14.62 42.00
N ALA A 28 -58.90 13.57 42.29
CA ALA A 28 -58.70 12.24 41.73
C ALA A 28 -58.87 12.20 40.19
N ALA A 29 -59.86 12.91 39.66
CA ALA A 29 -60.09 13.00 38.22
C ALA A 29 -58.97 13.74 37.46
N GLY A 30 -58.25 14.64 38.14
CA GLY A 30 -57.13 15.41 37.59
C GLY A 30 -55.75 14.83 37.92
N LEU A 31 -55.64 13.56 38.32
CA LEU A 31 -54.36 12.93 38.66
C LEU A 31 -53.47 12.61 37.46
N TYR A 32 -54.06 12.49 36.27
CA TYR A 32 -53.35 12.13 35.05
C TYR A 32 -53.21 13.37 34.16
N ASP A 33 -52.00 13.60 33.63
CA ASP A 33 -51.72 14.71 32.73
C ASP A 33 -52.45 14.55 31.37
N ASP A 34 -52.63 13.30 30.93
CA ASP A 34 -53.42 12.97 29.75
C ASP A 34 -54.89 12.72 30.13
N ARG A 35 -55.79 13.56 29.61
CA ARG A 35 -57.23 13.45 29.83
C ARG A 35 -57.86 12.17 29.26
N THR A 36 -57.19 11.46 28.35
CA THR A 36 -57.64 10.20 27.74
C THR A 36 -57.11 8.94 28.44
N HIS A 37 -56.30 9.11 29.50
CA HIS A 37 -55.74 8.00 30.28
C HIS A 37 -56.80 7.03 30.83
N PHE A 38 -58.04 7.51 31.01
CA PHE A 38 -59.16 6.68 31.43
C PHE A 38 -59.43 5.48 30.51
N ILE A 39 -59.02 5.52 29.23
CA ILE A 39 -59.16 4.39 28.30
C ILE A 39 -58.37 3.18 28.82
N PHE A 40 -57.13 3.39 29.29
CA PHE A 40 -56.28 2.34 29.86
C PHE A 40 -56.82 1.84 31.20
N GLU A 41 -57.33 2.73 32.04
CA GLU A 41 -57.96 2.36 33.32
C GLU A 41 -59.23 1.52 33.10
N LEU A 42 -60.05 1.85 32.11
CA LEU A 42 -61.22 1.05 31.73
C LEU A 42 -60.82 -0.32 31.16
N LEU A 43 -59.74 -0.40 30.37
CA LEU A 43 -59.20 -1.68 29.89
C LEU A 43 -58.66 -2.53 31.04
N GLN A 44 -57.95 -1.93 32.01
CA GLN A 44 -57.48 -2.62 33.20
C GLN A 44 -58.65 -3.18 34.02
N ASN A 45 -59.71 -2.39 34.22
CA ASN A 45 -60.91 -2.86 34.92
C ASN A 45 -61.58 -4.03 34.17
N ALA A 46 -61.60 -4.00 32.83
CA ALA A 46 -62.13 -5.08 32.02
C ALA A 46 -61.27 -6.35 32.10
N GLU A 47 -59.94 -6.21 32.06
CA GLU A 47 -58.95 -7.29 32.26
C GLU A 47 -59.12 -7.95 33.63
N ASP A 48 -59.20 -7.16 34.70
CA ASP A 48 -59.39 -7.64 36.07
C ASP A 48 -60.75 -8.35 36.22
N ALA A 49 -61.81 -7.78 35.65
CA ALA A 49 -63.13 -8.38 35.66
C ALA A 49 -63.15 -9.73 34.91
N LEU A 50 -62.43 -9.85 33.78
CA LEU A 50 -62.27 -11.11 33.06
C LEU A 50 -61.42 -12.12 33.85
N GLY A 51 -60.38 -11.68 34.55
CA GLY A 51 -59.57 -12.53 35.43
C GLY A 51 -60.35 -13.12 36.60
N ARG A 52 -61.31 -12.36 37.16
CA ARG A 52 -62.22 -12.85 38.21
C ARG A 52 -63.24 -13.90 37.74
N ARG A 53 -63.40 -14.13 36.44
CA ARG A 53 -64.33 -15.16 35.91
C ARG A 53 -63.82 -16.60 36.04
N GLY A 54 -62.54 -16.81 36.36
CA GLY A 54 -61.97 -18.17 36.44
C GLY A 54 -62.07 -18.94 35.12
N GLU A 55 -62.47 -20.21 35.16
CA GLU A 55 -62.71 -21.03 33.96
C GLU A 55 -64.05 -20.66 33.30
N TRP A 56 -64.04 -19.60 32.49
CA TRP A 56 -65.18 -19.13 31.70
C TRP A 56 -64.81 -19.00 30.22
N HIS A 57 -65.64 -19.57 29.32
CA HIS A 57 -65.37 -19.72 27.89
C HIS A 57 -66.16 -18.75 26.99
N GLY A 58 -66.58 -17.60 27.50
CA GLY A 58 -67.26 -16.58 26.68
C GLY A 58 -66.31 -15.59 26.02
N SER A 59 -66.87 -14.53 25.43
CA SER A 59 -66.11 -13.53 24.69
C SER A 59 -65.08 -12.79 25.57
N ARG A 60 -63.83 -12.73 25.12
CA ARG A 60 -62.71 -12.04 25.81
C ARG A 60 -62.40 -10.69 25.14
N LYS A 61 -63.45 -10.09 24.59
CA LYS A 61 -63.42 -8.87 23.81
C LYS A 61 -63.77 -7.65 24.65
N VAL A 62 -63.08 -6.55 24.37
CA VAL A 62 -63.47 -5.21 24.81
C VAL A 62 -63.77 -4.35 23.58
N ALA A 63 -64.89 -3.63 23.61
CA ALA A 63 -65.33 -2.77 22.52
C ALA A 63 -65.60 -1.34 23.00
N PHE A 64 -65.02 -0.36 22.32
CA PHE A 64 -65.30 1.06 22.47
C PHE A 64 -66.11 1.57 21.28
N THR A 65 -67.19 2.31 21.55
CA THR A 65 -68.00 2.97 20.51
C THR A 65 -68.23 4.43 20.89
N LEU A 66 -67.58 5.33 20.16
CA LEU A 66 -67.70 6.77 20.34
C LEU A 66 -68.82 7.33 19.45
N TYR A 67 -69.86 7.87 20.09
CA TYR A 67 -70.92 8.66 19.46
C TYR A 67 -70.68 10.16 19.70
N PRO A 68 -71.33 11.06 18.95
CA PRO A 68 -71.15 12.51 19.14
C PRO A 68 -71.41 13.02 20.56
N THR A 69 -72.26 12.34 21.33
CA THR A 69 -72.69 12.78 22.67
C THR A 69 -72.33 11.81 23.80
N ARG A 70 -71.74 10.64 23.49
CA ARG A 70 -71.40 9.64 24.50
C ARG A 70 -70.32 8.70 24.00
N LEU A 71 -69.50 8.20 24.92
CA LEU A 71 -68.63 7.05 24.71
C LEU A 71 -69.25 5.82 25.38
N MET A 72 -69.26 4.68 24.70
CA MET A 72 -69.69 3.40 25.26
C MET A 72 -68.52 2.42 25.28
N LEU A 73 -68.29 1.76 26.41
CA LEU A 73 -67.41 0.61 26.57
C LEU A 73 -68.28 -0.63 26.81
N SER A 74 -67.95 -1.74 26.17
CA SER A 74 -68.55 -3.06 26.40
C SER A 74 -67.47 -4.11 26.64
N HIS A 75 -67.67 -4.97 27.65
CA HIS A 75 -66.84 -6.15 27.90
C HIS A 75 -67.67 -7.25 28.58
N PHE A 76 -67.14 -8.47 28.65
CA PHE A 76 -67.82 -9.63 29.23
C PHE A 76 -67.11 -10.17 30.48
N GLY A 77 -66.54 -9.28 31.29
CA GLY A 77 -65.95 -9.61 32.58
C GLY A 77 -67.01 -10.07 33.59
N LYS A 78 -66.60 -10.49 34.80
CA LYS A 78 -67.51 -10.89 35.88
C LYS A 78 -68.54 -9.76 36.09
N PRO A 79 -69.86 -10.03 36.15
CA PRO A 79 -70.85 -8.98 36.35
C PRO A 79 -70.63 -8.29 37.70
N PHE A 80 -70.95 -7.00 37.76
CA PHE A 80 -70.80 -6.21 38.98
C PHE A 80 -71.58 -6.83 40.14
N ASP A 81 -70.95 -6.83 41.31
CA ASP A 81 -71.59 -7.09 42.60
C ASP A 81 -71.54 -5.85 43.49
N GLU A 82 -72.17 -5.90 44.67
CA GLU A 82 -72.21 -4.76 45.60
C GLU A 82 -70.80 -4.27 45.99
N ALA A 83 -69.80 -5.16 46.06
CA ALA A 83 -68.44 -4.75 46.37
C ALA A 83 -67.82 -3.93 45.23
N ASP A 84 -68.10 -4.29 43.98
CA ASP A 84 -67.70 -3.51 42.80
C ASP A 84 -68.40 -2.14 42.76
N VAL A 85 -69.72 -2.07 43.06
CA VAL A 85 -70.48 -0.81 43.16
C VAL A 85 -69.90 0.11 44.23
N ARG A 86 -69.62 -0.42 45.42
CA ARG A 86 -68.99 0.34 46.51
C ARG A 86 -67.61 0.82 46.11
N SER A 87 -66.80 -0.03 45.48
CA SER A 87 -65.44 0.30 45.09
C SER A 87 -65.37 1.38 44.02
N VAL A 88 -66.22 1.33 43.00
CA VAL A 88 -66.25 2.38 41.95
C VAL A 88 -66.79 3.71 42.50
N CYS A 89 -67.58 3.67 43.56
CA CYS A 89 -68.10 4.84 44.28
C CYS A 89 -67.17 5.35 45.40
N ASP A 90 -66.04 4.71 45.66
CA ASP A 90 -65.11 5.11 46.73
C ASP A 90 -64.16 6.26 46.28
N ILE A 91 -63.56 6.98 47.23
CA ILE A 91 -62.52 8.02 47.01
C ILE A 91 -61.21 7.66 47.73
N ALA A 92 -61.26 6.86 48.78
CA ALA A 92 -60.09 6.55 49.59
C ALA A 92 -59.09 5.65 48.84
N GLU A 93 -57.80 5.74 49.20
CA GLU A 93 -56.83 4.69 48.86
C GLU A 93 -57.32 3.38 49.49
N SER A 94 -57.89 2.51 48.67
CA SER A 94 -58.28 1.16 49.09
C SER A 94 -57.07 0.47 49.74
N THR A 95 -57.17 0.18 51.04
CA THR A 95 -56.21 -0.59 51.83
C THR A 95 -56.23 -2.10 51.51
N LYS A 96 -56.90 -2.53 50.43
CA LYS A 96 -57.02 -3.94 50.08
C LYS A 96 -55.78 -4.45 49.33
N ASN A 97 -55.09 -5.36 50.01
CA ASN A 97 -54.02 -6.26 49.55
C ASN A 97 -52.83 -5.55 48.89
N GLU A 98 -51.67 -5.63 49.55
CA GLU A 98 -50.35 -5.20 49.03
C GLU A 98 -49.97 -5.83 47.67
N SER A 99 -50.72 -6.83 47.21
CA SER A 99 -50.56 -7.57 45.96
C SER A 99 -51.48 -7.14 44.80
N SER A 100 -52.42 -6.21 45.00
CA SER A 100 -53.34 -5.75 43.94
C SER A 100 -52.80 -4.46 43.31
N ILE A 101 -52.35 -4.53 42.05
CA ILE A 101 -51.62 -3.45 41.37
C ILE A 101 -52.61 -2.57 40.59
N GLY A 102 -53.69 -2.23 41.28
CA GLY A 102 -54.80 -1.45 40.77
C GLY A 102 -55.58 -0.90 41.97
N ARG A 103 -55.55 0.43 42.14
CA ARG A 103 -56.35 1.12 43.16
C ARG A 103 -57.79 1.16 42.66
N PHE A 104 -58.53 0.07 42.85
CA PHE A 104 -59.92 -0.04 42.42
C PHE A 104 -60.74 1.12 43.04
N GLY A 105 -61.20 2.05 42.20
CA GLY A 105 -61.92 3.26 42.60
C GLY A 105 -61.23 4.58 42.23
N LEU A 106 -59.90 4.69 42.36
CA LEU A 106 -59.17 5.94 42.04
C LEU A 106 -58.99 6.11 40.53
N GLY A 107 -58.56 5.05 39.83
CA GLY A 107 -58.35 5.06 38.39
C GLY A 107 -59.64 5.31 37.60
N PHE A 108 -60.77 4.76 38.06
CA PHE A 108 -62.07 5.00 37.44
C PHE A 108 -62.49 6.49 37.48
N LYS A 109 -62.06 7.28 38.48
CA LYS A 109 -62.43 8.71 38.53
C LYS A 109 -61.87 9.51 37.35
N SER A 110 -60.87 9.00 36.65
CA SER A 110 -60.35 9.63 35.43
C SER A 110 -61.42 9.79 34.34
N VAL A 111 -62.51 9.01 34.32
CA VAL A 111 -63.62 9.22 33.36
C VAL A 111 -64.30 10.58 33.53
N TYR A 112 -64.19 11.20 34.72
CA TYR A 112 -64.81 12.50 34.98
C TYR A 112 -64.12 13.67 34.24
N THR A 113 -63.00 13.42 33.54
CA THR A 113 -62.40 14.37 32.59
C THR A 113 -63.24 14.56 31.33
N VAL A 114 -64.14 13.60 31.01
CA VAL A 114 -64.97 13.62 29.79
C VAL A 114 -66.46 13.48 30.07
N THR A 115 -66.87 13.04 31.28
CA THR A 115 -68.28 12.93 31.70
C THR A 115 -68.51 13.50 33.10
N ASP A 116 -69.75 13.86 33.45
CA ASP A 116 -70.14 14.16 34.83
C ASP A 116 -71.05 13.08 35.45
N LEU A 117 -71.51 12.13 34.65
CA LEU A 117 -72.51 11.13 35.03
C LEU A 117 -72.21 9.79 34.34
N PRO A 118 -71.13 9.08 34.73
CA PRO A 118 -70.86 7.75 34.20
C PRO A 118 -71.99 6.79 34.59
N GLU A 119 -72.45 5.99 33.63
CA GLU A 119 -73.49 4.98 33.79
C GLU A 119 -72.88 3.58 33.64
N ILE A 120 -73.28 2.65 34.52
CA ILE A 120 -72.81 1.27 34.56
C ILE A 120 -74.02 0.33 34.52
N HIS A 121 -73.96 -0.62 33.59
CA HIS A 121 -75.01 -1.56 33.26
C HIS A 121 -74.41 -2.97 33.18
N SER A 122 -74.53 -3.76 34.25
CA SER A 122 -73.82 -5.04 34.40
C SER A 122 -74.61 -6.02 35.26
N GLY A 123 -74.97 -7.18 34.72
CA GLY A 123 -75.75 -8.17 35.47
C GLY A 123 -77.09 -7.60 35.96
N ASP A 124 -77.28 -7.60 37.29
CA ASP A 124 -78.44 -7.01 37.98
C ASP A 124 -78.24 -5.52 38.34
N GLU A 125 -77.06 -4.96 38.10
CA GLU A 125 -76.70 -3.58 38.43
C GLU A 125 -76.97 -2.63 37.26
N ASP A 126 -77.71 -1.55 37.52
CA ASP A 126 -78.08 -0.51 36.57
C ASP A 126 -78.10 0.83 37.31
N PHE A 127 -76.98 1.56 37.27
CA PHE A 127 -76.82 2.80 38.04
C PHE A 127 -75.90 3.82 37.34
N ALA A 128 -76.06 5.09 37.70
CA ALA A 128 -75.16 6.18 37.36
C ALA A 128 -74.48 6.70 38.63
N ILE A 129 -73.30 7.32 38.51
CA ILE A 129 -72.57 7.85 39.67
C ILE A 129 -72.57 9.38 39.64
N GLU A 130 -73.35 9.99 40.52
CA GLU A 130 -73.42 11.45 40.69
C GLU A 130 -72.34 11.94 41.64
N ASN A 131 -71.76 13.10 41.34
CA ASN A 131 -70.75 13.79 42.17
C ASN A 131 -69.65 12.83 42.68
N TYR A 132 -69.09 12.03 41.77
CA TYR A 132 -67.99 11.08 41.99
C TYR A 132 -68.32 9.84 42.84
N VAL A 133 -69.25 9.89 43.80
CA VAL A 133 -69.41 8.81 44.80
C VAL A 133 -70.84 8.36 45.06
N PHE A 134 -71.86 9.01 44.52
CA PHE A 134 -73.25 8.71 44.87
C PHE A 134 -73.91 7.87 43.78
N PRO A 135 -74.10 6.55 43.97
CA PRO A 135 -74.80 5.73 42.99
C PRO A 135 -76.29 6.05 42.95
N LYS A 136 -76.86 6.14 41.75
CA LYS A 136 -78.26 6.43 41.49
C LYS A 136 -78.83 5.41 40.51
N ARG A 137 -79.98 4.82 40.84
CA ARG A 137 -80.64 3.82 40.00
C ARG A 137 -80.95 4.37 38.60
N MET A 138 -80.65 3.58 37.58
CA MET A 138 -80.95 3.86 36.17
C MET A 138 -81.92 2.84 35.60
N ALA A 139 -82.54 3.19 34.46
CA ALA A 139 -83.31 2.23 33.68
C ALA A 139 -82.37 1.19 33.06
N ARG A 140 -82.85 -0.05 32.95
CA ARG A 140 -82.05 -1.14 32.39
C ARG A 140 -81.71 -0.88 30.92
N SER A 141 -80.42 -0.86 30.59
CA SER A 141 -79.94 -0.80 29.20
C SER A 141 -80.14 -2.14 28.49
N ALA A 142 -80.42 -2.10 27.17
CA ALA A 142 -80.44 -3.27 26.32
C ALA A 142 -79.01 -3.78 26.10
N ARG A 143 -78.72 -5.00 26.57
CA ARG A 143 -77.39 -5.63 26.55
C ARG A 143 -77.49 -7.14 26.37
N ALA A 144 -76.43 -7.75 25.85
CA ALA A 144 -76.28 -9.19 25.78
C ALA A 144 -76.16 -9.81 27.19
N ALA A 145 -76.36 -11.13 27.27
CA ALA A 145 -76.10 -11.85 28.52
C ALA A 145 -74.63 -11.68 28.91
N ASP A 146 -74.37 -11.51 30.22
CA ASP A 146 -73.02 -11.32 30.78
C ASP A 146 -72.26 -10.06 30.33
N GLU A 147 -72.87 -9.23 29.47
CA GLU A 147 -72.28 -7.98 29.00
C GLU A 147 -72.32 -6.93 30.12
N THR A 148 -71.18 -6.26 30.29
CA THR A 148 -71.05 -5.04 31.08
C THR A 148 -70.88 -3.88 30.13
N GLN A 149 -71.81 -2.92 30.18
CA GLN A 149 -71.75 -1.67 29.44
C GLN A 149 -71.43 -0.52 30.40
N ILE A 150 -70.41 0.26 30.06
CA ILE A 150 -70.11 1.54 30.72
C ILE A 150 -70.37 2.64 29.71
N ILE A 151 -71.33 3.51 30.01
CA ILE A 151 -71.73 4.62 29.15
C ILE A 151 -71.27 5.92 29.80
N LEU A 152 -70.51 6.72 29.05
CA LEU A 152 -69.99 8.01 29.46
C LEU A 152 -70.64 9.09 28.59
N PRO A 153 -71.75 9.71 29.03
CA PRO A 153 -72.29 10.90 28.38
C PRO A 153 -71.23 12.00 28.36
N LEU A 154 -70.87 12.49 27.17
CA LEU A 154 -69.85 13.52 27.02
C LEU A 154 -70.39 14.87 27.51
N LYS A 155 -69.53 15.68 28.14
CA LYS A 155 -69.88 17.04 28.58
C LYS A 155 -70.28 17.88 27.37
N PRO A 156 -71.51 18.42 27.29
CA PRO A 156 -71.97 19.18 26.13
C PRO A 156 -71.12 20.43 25.82
N GLU A 157 -70.52 21.02 26.85
CA GLU A 157 -69.62 22.17 26.75
C GLU A 157 -68.21 21.82 26.24
N ASP A 158 -67.83 20.54 26.23
CA ASP A 158 -66.50 20.06 25.86
C ASP A 158 -66.48 19.54 24.42
N THR A 159 -66.27 20.47 23.48
CA THR A 159 -66.27 20.16 22.05
C THR A 159 -65.02 19.41 21.58
N SER A 160 -63.95 19.33 22.39
CA SER A 160 -62.71 18.63 22.03
C SER A 160 -62.68 17.16 22.47
N ALA A 161 -63.47 16.77 23.47
CA ALA A 161 -63.46 15.43 24.05
C ALA A 161 -63.53 14.29 23.01
N ALA A 162 -64.39 14.40 21.99
CA ALA A 162 -64.50 13.37 20.97
C ALA A 162 -63.23 13.22 20.12
N GLN A 163 -62.55 14.33 19.79
CA GLN A 163 -61.29 14.31 19.05
C GLN A 163 -60.16 13.75 19.91
N ASP A 164 -60.10 14.15 21.18
CA ASP A 164 -59.10 13.67 22.14
C ASP A 164 -59.25 12.14 22.32
N ILE A 165 -60.47 11.64 22.54
CA ILE A 165 -60.75 10.20 22.67
C ILE A 165 -60.35 9.42 21.40
N MET A 166 -60.66 9.96 20.22
CA MET A 166 -60.23 9.35 18.96
C MET A 166 -58.71 9.27 18.85
N ALA A 167 -57.99 10.31 19.27
CA ALA A 167 -56.53 10.28 19.34
C ALA A 167 -56.04 9.22 20.34
N GLY A 168 -56.70 9.10 21.51
CA GLY A 168 -56.43 8.07 22.50
C GLY A 168 -56.59 6.63 21.97
N PHE A 169 -57.64 6.35 21.19
CA PHE A 169 -57.80 5.05 20.54
C PHE A 169 -56.67 4.73 19.56
N ARG A 170 -56.26 5.71 18.76
CA ARG A 170 -55.12 5.54 17.83
C ARG A 170 -53.79 5.42 18.55
N HIS A 171 -53.67 5.96 19.77
CA HIS A 171 -52.49 5.83 20.61
C HIS A 171 -52.40 4.45 21.27
N LEU A 172 -53.53 3.77 21.49
CA LEU A 172 -53.58 2.43 22.09
C LEU A 172 -52.71 1.42 21.33
N GLY A 173 -52.95 1.30 20.02
CA GLY A 173 -52.22 0.39 19.13
C GLY A 173 -52.34 -1.09 19.48
N PRO A 174 -51.82 -2.00 18.63
CA PRO A 174 -51.84 -3.43 18.90
C PRO A 174 -51.03 -3.79 20.16
N GLY A 175 -49.93 -3.09 20.43
CA GLY A 175 -49.04 -3.37 21.57
C GLY A 175 -49.73 -3.34 22.94
N ALA A 176 -50.88 -2.66 23.08
CA ALA A 176 -51.66 -2.65 24.32
C ALA A 176 -52.13 -4.05 24.77
N LEU A 177 -52.27 -5.01 23.85
CA LEU A 177 -52.66 -6.38 24.17
C LEU A 177 -51.50 -7.27 24.63
N LEU A 178 -50.24 -6.91 24.35
CA LEU A 178 -49.08 -7.80 24.46
C LEU A 178 -48.99 -8.52 25.82
N PHE A 179 -49.13 -7.75 26.90
CA PHE A 179 -49.00 -8.23 28.27
C PHE A 179 -50.33 -8.51 28.97
N LEU A 180 -51.45 -8.29 28.29
CA LEU A 180 -52.76 -8.67 28.80
C LEU A 180 -52.91 -10.19 28.74
N ARG A 181 -53.57 -10.75 29.74
CA ARG A 181 -53.75 -12.19 29.92
C ARG A 181 -55.19 -12.61 29.67
N HIS A 182 -56.11 -11.66 29.81
CA HIS A 182 -57.53 -11.97 29.80
C HIS A 182 -58.34 -11.31 28.71
N ILE A 183 -57.86 -10.22 28.13
CA ILE A 183 -58.39 -9.64 26.91
C ILE A 183 -57.63 -10.21 25.71
N ASP A 184 -58.37 -10.77 24.76
CA ASP A 184 -57.81 -11.28 23.49
C ASP A 184 -58.03 -10.30 22.33
N GLU A 185 -59.09 -9.48 22.42
CA GLU A 185 -59.53 -8.59 21.33
C GLU A 185 -59.92 -7.21 21.88
N ILE A 186 -59.42 -6.15 21.25
CA ILE A 186 -59.86 -4.77 21.49
C ILE A 186 -60.38 -4.18 20.19
N ASN A 187 -61.63 -3.70 20.21
CA ASN A 187 -62.22 -2.99 19.09
C ASN A 187 -62.55 -1.56 19.50
N TRP A 188 -62.34 -0.63 18.59
CA TRP A 188 -62.83 0.73 18.76
C TRP A 188 -63.45 1.24 17.46
N SER A 189 -64.48 2.07 17.58
CA SER A 189 -65.16 2.66 16.42
C SER A 189 -65.72 4.03 16.77
N VAL A 190 -65.64 4.96 15.82
CA VAL A 190 -66.29 6.26 15.88
C VAL A 190 -67.51 6.25 14.96
N ALA A 191 -68.67 6.68 15.46
CA ALA A 191 -69.91 6.66 14.69
C ALA A 191 -69.78 7.48 13.39
N GLY A 192 -69.82 6.80 12.24
CA GLY A 192 -69.62 7.40 10.92
C GLY A 192 -68.19 7.85 10.62
N GLY A 193 -67.20 7.36 11.39
CA GLY A 193 -65.79 7.70 11.26
C GLY A 193 -64.89 6.46 11.30
N ALA A 194 -63.64 6.67 11.73
CA ALA A 194 -62.62 5.62 11.77
C ALA A 194 -62.91 4.53 12.81
N SER A 195 -62.39 3.35 12.56
CA SER A 195 -62.41 2.19 13.44
C SER A 195 -61.05 1.50 13.50
N GLY A 196 -60.88 0.66 14.52
CA GLY A 196 -59.70 -0.18 14.68
C GLY A 196 -60.01 -1.47 15.43
N PHE A 197 -59.15 -2.44 15.18
CA PHE A 197 -59.24 -3.82 15.63
C PHE A 197 -57.84 -4.30 16.01
N TYR A 198 -57.70 -4.77 17.24
CA TYR A 198 -56.48 -5.39 17.74
C TYR A 198 -56.79 -6.79 18.26
N LEU A 199 -55.96 -7.75 17.89
CA LEU A 199 -56.11 -9.16 18.26
C LEU A 199 -54.79 -9.73 18.76
N ARG A 200 -54.83 -10.43 19.89
CA ARG A 200 -53.71 -11.21 20.40
C ARG A 200 -53.96 -12.68 20.15
N ASN A 201 -53.08 -13.30 19.37
CA ASN A 201 -53.14 -14.74 19.15
C ASN A 201 -52.77 -15.50 20.43
N THR A 202 -53.21 -16.75 20.50
CA THR A 202 -52.79 -17.66 21.57
C THR A 202 -51.26 -17.76 21.60
N PRO A 203 -50.60 -17.49 22.74
CA PRO A 203 -49.15 -17.59 22.86
C PRO A 203 -48.64 -18.98 22.49
N GLU A 204 -47.61 -19.05 21.66
CA GLU A 204 -46.90 -20.28 21.34
C GLU A 204 -45.80 -20.51 22.37
N SER A 205 -45.85 -21.63 23.10
CA SER A 205 -44.79 -21.99 24.05
C SER A 205 -43.56 -22.49 23.31
N LEU A 206 -42.42 -21.83 23.54
CA LEU A 206 -41.12 -22.22 23.00
C LEU A 206 -40.23 -22.90 24.07
N GLY A 207 -40.69 -22.92 25.32
CA GLY A 207 -40.00 -23.48 26.48
C GLY A 207 -40.74 -23.14 27.78
N PRO A 208 -40.18 -23.52 28.95
CA PRO A 208 -40.83 -23.37 30.26
C PRO A 208 -41.19 -21.92 30.61
N ASN A 209 -40.31 -20.97 30.28
CA ASN A 209 -40.42 -19.55 30.62
C ASN A 209 -40.35 -18.62 29.39
N VAL A 210 -40.51 -19.16 28.18
CA VAL A 210 -40.38 -18.42 26.91
C VAL A 210 -41.52 -18.74 25.96
N GLN A 211 -42.08 -17.69 25.36
CA GLN A 211 -43.24 -17.78 24.47
C GLN A 211 -43.07 -16.82 23.28
N ARG A 212 -43.70 -17.16 22.15
CA ARG A 212 -43.92 -16.23 21.04
C ARG A 212 -45.36 -15.75 21.07
N ILE A 213 -45.54 -14.42 21.07
CA ILE A 213 -46.85 -13.78 21.04
C ILE A 213 -46.97 -12.98 19.75
N THR A 214 -48.04 -13.23 19.00
CA THR A 214 -48.39 -12.44 17.82
C THR A 214 -49.54 -11.51 18.17
N VAL A 215 -49.37 -10.22 17.88
CA VAL A 215 -50.42 -9.23 18.02
C VAL A 215 -50.66 -8.57 16.67
N ILE A 216 -51.92 -8.60 16.24
CA ILE A 216 -52.40 -8.12 14.95
C ILE A 216 -53.13 -6.81 15.18
N GLY A 217 -52.82 -5.81 14.36
CA GLY A 217 -53.53 -4.53 14.39
C GLY A 217 -54.02 -4.13 13.01
N LYS A 218 -55.28 -3.73 12.94
CA LYS A 218 -55.92 -3.21 11.75
C LYS A 218 -56.70 -1.95 12.11
N GLU A 219 -56.36 -0.84 11.48
CA GLU A 219 -57.07 0.43 11.65
C GLU A 219 -57.49 0.94 10.27
N ASP A 220 -58.61 1.65 10.21
CA ASP A 220 -59.00 2.35 8.99
C ASP A 220 -57.90 3.33 8.58
N ASP A 221 -57.63 3.41 7.28
CA ASP A 221 -56.57 4.23 6.67
C ASP A 221 -55.13 3.87 7.08
N ARG A 222 -54.90 2.69 7.69
CA ARG A 222 -53.56 2.15 7.96
C ARG A 222 -53.41 0.71 7.46
N PRO A 223 -52.20 0.29 7.04
CA PRO A 223 -51.96 -1.11 6.71
C PRO A 223 -52.13 -1.98 7.95
N GLU A 224 -52.59 -3.21 7.74
CA GLU A 224 -52.59 -4.24 8.77
C GLU A 224 -51.14 -4.53 9.19
N VAL A 225 -50.92 -4.65 10.50
CA VAL A 225 -49.61 -4.86 11.11
C VAL A 225 -49.62 -6.11 11.98
N ASP A 226 -48.71 -7.03 11.67
CA ASP A 226 -48.46 -8.24 12.45
C ASP A 226 -47.16 -8.09 13.23
N GLN A 227 -47.27 -7.97 14.56
CA GLN A 227 -46.11 -7.88 15.44
C GLN A 227 -45.87 -9.22 16.13
N ASN A 228 -44.67 -9.76 15.98
CA ASN A 228 -44.24 -10.98 16.65
C ASN A 228 -43.28 -10.64 17.78
N TRP A 229 -43.53 -11.18 18.96
CA TRP A 229 -42.76 -10.87 20.17
C TRP A 229 -42.23 -12.14 20.80
N LEU A 230 -40.94 -12.15 21.12
CA LEU A 230 -40.32 -13.18 21.97
C LEU A 230 -40.38 -12.71 23.42
N VAL A 231 -41.21 -13.38 24.22
CA VAL A 231 -41.50 -12.98 25.60
C VAL A 231 -40.95 -14.02 26.57
N PHE A 232 -40.03 -13.57 27.43
CA PHE A 232 -39.57 -14.35 28.57
C PHE A 232 -40.29 -13.88 29.82
N HIS A 233 -40.64 -14.80 30.71
CA HIS A 233 -41.37 -14.46 31.93
C HIS A 233 -40.86 -15.21 33.16
N ARG A 234 -40.98 -14.60 34.33
CA ARG A 234 -40.66 -15.23 35.61
C ARG A 234 -41.67 -14.84 36.67
N ASP A 235 -42.23 -15.83 37.34
CA ASP A 235 -43.11 -15.60 38.49
C ASP A 235 -42.34 -14.93 39.64
N VAL A 236 -42.95 -13.93 40.25
CA VAL A 236 -42.38 -13.20 41.40
C VAL A 236 -43.28 -13.35 42.62
N PHE A 237 -42.63 -13.47 43.78
CA PHE A 237 -43.28 -13.84 45.04
C PHE A 237 -43.01 -12.77 46.10
N SER A 238 -43.95 -12.57 47.02
CA SER A 238 -43.79 -11.68 48.17
C SER A 238 -42.81 -12.28 49.18
N ALA A 239 -42.43 -11.49 50.21
CA ALA A 239 -41.57 -11.97 51.29
C ALA A 239 -42.16 -13.18 52.05
N GLU A 240 -43.49 -13.33 52.03
CA GLU A 240 -44.26 -14.43 52.62
C GLU A 240 -44.41 -15.63 51.68
N GLY A 241 -43.80 -15.59 50.48
CA GLY A 241 -43.85 -16.68 49.49
C GLY A 241 -45.14 -16.74 48.68
N GLN A 242 -45.98 -15.70 48.70
CA GLN A 242 -47.20 -15.65 47.89
C GLN A 242 -46.89 -15.13 46.49
N LYS A 243 -47.41 -15.78 45.44
CA LYS A 243 -47.24 -15.30 44.07
C LYS A 243 -47.94 -13.95 43.89
N VAL A 244 -47.18 -12.91 43.59
CA VAL A 244 -47.70 -11.55 43.37
C VAL A 244 -47.98 -11.31 41.89
N GLY A 245 -47.13 -11.85 41.01
CA GLY A 245 -47.25 -11.63 39.57
C GLY A 245 -46.14 -12.32 38.81
N ARG A 246 -45.76 -11.74 37.67
CA ARG A 246 -44.57 -12.15 36.92
C ARG A 246 -43.89 -10.92 36.32
N VAL A 247 -42.56 -10.94 36.23
CA VAL A 247 -41.79 -10.01 35.40
C VAL A 247 -41.64 -10.61 34.01
N GLU A 248 -41.66 -9.77 32.98
CA GLU A 248 -41.58 -10.18 31.58
C GLU A 248 -40.61 -9.26 30.82
N VAL A 249 -39.82 -9.85 29.92
CA VAL A 249 -39.02 -9.10 28.93
C VAL A 249 -39.46 -9.52 27.54
N ALA A 250 -39.80 -8.56 26.69
CA ALA A 250 -40.35 -8.81 25.35
C ALA A 250 -39.50 -8.16 24.25
N PHE A 251 -38.91 -9.02 23.42
CA PHE A 251 -38.12 -8.61 22.25
C PHE A 251 -39.00 -8.65 21.00
N LEU A 252 -38.98 -7.59 20.20
CA LEU A 252 -39.66 -7.57 18.90
C LEU A 252 -38.92 -8.48 17.93
N LEU A 253 -39.65 -9.28 17.17
CA LEU A 253 -39.12 -10.21 16.18
C LEU A 253 -39.46 -9.77 14.76
N VAL A 254 -38.49 -9.91 13.87
CA VAL A 254 -38.66 -9.78 12.43
C VAL A 254 -38.30 -11.09 11.74
N ALA A 255 -39.05 -11.44 10.70
CA ALA A 255 -38.74 -12.62 9.89
C ALA A 255 -37.43 -12.37 9.11
N VAL A 256 -36.53 -13.35 9.13
CA VAL A 256 -35.29 -13.27 8.36
C VAL A 256 -35.61 -13.45 6.88
N LYS A 257 -35.15 -12.50 6.05
CA LYS A 257 -35.36 -12.56 4.60
C LYS A 257 -34.76 -13.85 4.03
N ASP A 258 -35.48 -14.49 3.11
CA ASP A 258 -35.06 -15.72 2.42
C ASP A 258 -34.84 -16.94 3.34
N ALA A 259 -35.29 -16.89 4.60
CA ALA A 259 -35.24 -18.00 5.56
C ALA A 259 -36.59 -18.18 6.30
N PRO A 260 -37.57 -18.88 5.69
CA PRO A 260 -38.89 -19.08 6.27
C PRO A 260 -38.82 -19.72 7.66
N GLY A 261 -39.52 -19.12 8.62
CA GLY A 261 -39.57 -19.62 10.01
C GLY A 261 -38.39 -19.23 10.89
N ARG A 262 -37.35 -18.57 10.35
CA ARG A 262 -36.26 -17.99 11.13
C ARG A 262 -36.58 -16.55 11.53
N TRP A 263 -36.29 -16.20 12.77
CA TRP A 263 -36.57 -14.90 13.37
C TRP A 263 -35.28 -14.24 13.85
N ALA A 264 -35.22 -12.93 13.72
CA ALA A 264 -34.17 -12.09 14.31
C ALA A 264 -34.80 -11.06 15.25
N VAL A 265 -34.03 -10.62 16.24
CA VAL A 265 -34.46 -9.59 17.18
C VAL A 265 -34.33 -8.22 16.54
N GLN A 266 -35.32 -7.35 16.75
CA GLN A 266 -35.31 -5.98 16.31
C GLN A 266 -35.29 -5.03 17.53
N PRO A 267 -34.27 -4.14 17.65
CA PRO A 267 -34.26 -3.12 18.68
C PRO A 267 -35.43 -2.15 18.56
N LEU A 268 -36.05 -1.83 19.69
CA LEU A 268 -37.05 -0.78 19.80
C LEU A 268 -36.42 0.61 19.87
N ALA A 269 -37.03 1.58 19.20
CA ALA A 269 -36.63 2.99 19.28
C ALA A 269 -37.00 3.64 20.62
N LYS A 270 -38.05 3.14 21.28
CA LYS A 270 -38.52 3.55 22.61
C LYS A 270 -38.97 2.32 23.38
N SER A 271 -38.68 2.31 24.68
CA SER A 271 -38.98 1.20 25.58
C SER A 271 -39.52 1.74 26.91
N PRO A 272 -40.78 2.20 26.93
CA PRO A 272 -41.43 2.55 28.19
C PRO A 272 -41.52 1.31 29.08
N LEU A 273 -41.31 1.50 30.39
CA LEU A 273 -41.63 0.49 31.39
C LEU A 273 -43.14 0.22 31.34
N VAL A 274 -43.52 -1.05 31.31
CA VAL A 274 -44.91 -1.47 31.23
C VAL A 274 -45.40 -1.98 32.57
N VAL A 275 -46.53 -1.45 33.04
CA VAL A 275 -47.25 -1.94 34.22
C VAL A 275 -48.68 -2.22 33.78
N PHE A 276 -48.90 -3.40 33.18
CA PHE A 276 -50.04 -3.72 32.30
C PHE A 276 -50.06 -2.91 30.99
N PHE A 277 -50.01 -1.58 31.10
CA PHE A 277 -49.91 -0.64 30.00
C PHE A 277 -48.63 0.19 30.09
N PRO A 278 -48.15 0.76 28.97
CA PRO A 278 -46.97 1.62 28.94
C PRO A 278 -47.07 2.78 29.93
N THR A 279 -46.00 3.03 30.69
CA THR A 279 -45.85 4.20 31.56
C THR A 279 -45.03 5.29 30.87
N VAL A 280 -44.94 6.48 31.49
CA VAL A 280 -44.06 7.57 31.01
C VAL A 280 -42.57 7.27 31.30
N VAL A 281 -42.27 6.28 32.14
CA VAL A 281 -40.90 5.93 32.53
C VAL A 281 -40.18 5.21 31.40
N GLU A 282 -39.21 5.87 30.78
CA GLU A 282 -38.34 5.24 29.79
C GLU A 282 -37.33 4.29 30.47
N SER A 283 -37.20 3.06 29.94
CA SER A 283 -36.20 2.08 30.40
C SER A 283 -34.87 2.18 29.64
N HIS A 284 -34.86 2.82 28.48
CA HIS A 284 -33.71 2.98 27.58
C HIS A 284 -33.14 1.66 27.04
N LEU A 285 -33.93 0.60 27.05
CA LEU A 285 -33.61 -0.72 26.50
C LEU A 285 -34.10 -0.82 25.05
N GLY A 286 -33.65 -1.80 24.28
CA GLY A 286 -34.23 -2.11 22.97
C GLY A 286 -35.35 -3.15 23.02
N PHE A 287 -35.86 -3.46 24.20
CA PHE A 287 -36.96 -4.40 24.46
C PHE A 287 -37.89 -3.84 25.55
N LEU A 288 -39.10 -4.39 25.68
CA LEU A 288 -40.04 -3.96 26.72
C LEU A 288 -39.83 -4.74 28.01
N VAL A 289 -39.86 -4.04 29.13
CA VAL A 289 -39.91 -4.63 30.47
C VAL A 289 -41.32 -4.46 31.00
N GLN A 290 -41.94 -5.56 31.44
CA GLN A 290 -43.20 -5.55 32.15
C GLN A 290 -43.03 -6.17 33.53
N GLY A 291 -43.73 -5.63 34.52
CA GLY A 291 -43.79 -6.27 35.82
C GLY A 291 -44.77 -5.63 36.77
N PRO A 292 -44.96 -6.26 37.95
CA PRO A 292 -45.83 -5.77 39.01
C PRO A 292 -45.24 -4.55 39.78
N TYR A 293 -44.75 -3.54 39.07
CA TYR A 293 -44.11 -2.37 39.68
C TYR A 293 -45.11 -1.47 40.40
N ARG A 294 -44.69 -0.92 41.54
CA ARG A 294 -45.42 0.12 42.28
C ARG A 294 -45.10 1.48 41.67
N THR A 295 -46.13 2.15 41.14
CA THR A 295 -46.02 3.48 40.52
C THR A 295 -46.49 4.58 41.47
N THR A 296 -46.18 5.83 41.13
CA THR A 296 -46.90 7.01 41.65
C THR A 296 -48.39 6.96 41.28
N PRO A 297 -49.27 7.71 41.98
CA PRO A 297 -50.69 7.77 41.64
C PRO A 297 -50.98 8.22 40.19
N SER A 298 -50.17 9.14 39.65
CA SER A 298 -50.22 9.63 38.26
C SER A 298 -49.61 8.66 37.24
N ARG A 299 -48.96 7.58 37.70
CA ARG A 299 -48.22 6.59 36.87
C ARG A 299 -47.09 7.18 36.02
N ASP A 300 -46.65 8.39 36.36
CA ASP A 300 -45.54 9.09 35.71
C ASP A 300 -44.15 8.58 36.14
N ASN A 301 -44.06 7.86 37.26
CA ASN A 301 -42.80 7.38 37.82
C ASN A 301 -42.95 6.10 38.66
N ILE A 302 -41.83 5.40 38.86
CA ILE A 302 -41.68 4.34 39.87
C ILE A 302 -40.73 4.85 40.98
N PRO A 303 -41.15 4.85 42.27
CA PRO A 303 -40.29 5.38 43.33
C PRO A 303 -38.97 4.59 43.43
N PRO A 304 -37.79 5.26 43.38
CA PRO A 304 -36.49 4.57 43.34
C PRO A 304 -36.11 3.89 44.66
N GLY A 305 -36.64 4.40 45.79
CA GLY A 305 -36.41 3.82 47.13
C GLY A 305 -37.36 2.68 47.51
N GLU A 306 -38.27 2.27 46.62
CA GLU A 306 -39.25 1.23 46.91
C GLU A 306 -38.59 -0.17 46.84
N PRO A 307 -38.51 -0.91 47.97
CA PRO A 307 -37.80 -2.20 48.01
C PRO A 307 -38.38 -3.23 47.04
N TRP A 308 -39.70 -3.23 46.84
CA TRP A 308 -40.37 -4.12 45.90
C TRP A 308 -39.92 -3.87 44.45
N ASN A 309 -39.85 -2.61 44.04
CA ASN A 309 -39.40 -2.26 42.68
C ASN A 309 -37.94 -2.67 42.46
N GLN A 310 -37.08 -2.49 43.46
CA GLN A 310 -35.68 -2.93 43.40
C GLN A 310 -35.57 -4.45 43.26
N HIS A 311 -36.38 -5.20 44.01
CA HIS A 311 -36.47 -6.66 43.87
C HIS A 311 -36.89 -7.06 42.44
N LEU A 312 -37.91 -6.41 41.86
CA LEU A 312 -38.35 -6.70 40.50
C LEU A 312 -37.30 -6.38 39.43
N VAL A 313 -36.55 -5.29 39.58
CA VAL A 313 -35.43 -5.00 38.68
C VAL A 313 -34.39 -6.11 38.75
N ASN A 314 -34.03 -6.60 39.94
CA ASN A 314 -33.07 -7.70 40.09
C ASN A 314 -33.57 -9.01 39.47
N GLU A 315 -34.86 -9.34 39.65
CA GLU A 315 -35.47 -10.50 38.97
C GLU A 315 -35.45 -10.35 37.45
N THR A 316 -35.71 -9.15 36.96
CA THR A 316 -35.66 -8.82 35.52
C THR A 316 -34.23 -8.92 34.98
N SER A 317 -33.22 -8.48 35.73
CA SER A 317 -31.80 -8.64 35.37
C SER A 317 -31.42 -10.11 35.21
N GLY A 318 -31.83 -10.96 36.16
CA GLY A 318 -31.60 -12.41 36.07
C GLY A 318 -32.32 -13.06 34.89
N LEU A 319 -33.57 -12.65 34.64
CA LEU A 319 -34.35 -13.12 33.49
C LEU A 319 -33.74 -12.68 32.15
N LEU A 320 -33.15 -11.48 32.09
CA LEU A 320 -32.46 -10.99 30.90
C LEU A 320 -31.24 -11.85 30.56
N VAL A 321 -30.45 -12.25 31.55
CA VAL A 321 -29.30 -13.16 31.33
C VAL A 321 -29.78 -14.53 30.83
N GLU A 322 -30.87 -15.07 31.38
CA GLU A 322 -31.50 -16.29 30.86
C GLU A 322 -31.99 -16.13 29.41
N ALA A 323 -32.56 -14.98 29.07
CA ALA A 323 -32.97 -14.66 27.71
C ALA A 323 -31.76 -14.61 26.75
N MET A 324 -30.63 -14.02 27.18
CA MET A 324 -29.39 -14.01 26.40
C MET A 324 -28.87 -15.43 26.13
N ARG A 325 -28.81 -16.29 27.16
CA ARG A 325 -28.42 -17.70 27.01
C ARG A 325 -29.33 -18.44 26.03
N TRP A 326 -30.64 -18.27 26.17
CA TRP A 326 -31.60 -18.91 25.28
C TRP A 326 -31.45 -18.40 23.83
N MET A 327 -31.28 -17.09 23.64
CA MET A 327 -31.07 -16.50 22.32
C MET A 327 -29.77 -16.99 21.68
N ARG A 328 -28.70 -17.17 22.45
CA ARG A 328 -27.46 -17.80 21.97
C ARG A 328 -27.74 -19.23 21.47
N ASP A 329 -28.36 -20.05 22.30
CA ASP A 329 -28.64 -21.46 22.01
C ASP A 329 -29.60 -21.64 20.81
N LYS A 330 -30.34 -20.59 20.43
CA LYS A 330 -31.21 -20.54 19.26
C LYS A 330 -30.63 -19.76 18.07
N ALA A 331 -29.36 -19.38 18.12
CA ALA A 331 -28.67 -18.59 17.09
C ALA A 331 -29.41 -17.28 16.75
N MET A 332 -29.92 -16.62 17.80
CA MET A 332 -30.62 -15.33 17.78
C MET A 332 -29.86 -14.21 18.52
N LEU A 333 -28.77 -14.53 19.22
CA LEU A 333 -27.93 -13.54 19.91
C LEU A 333 -26.88 -12.95 18.94
N ASP A 334 -27.36 -12.12 18.03
CA ASP A 334 -26.56 -11.38 17.05
C ASP A 334 -26.36 -9.90 17.45
N VAL A 335 -25.73 -9.09 16.59
CA VAL A 335 -25.53 -7.65 16.84
C VAL A 335 -26.84 -6.89 17.06
N ALA A 336 -27.94 -7.27 16.41
CA ALA A 336 -29.23 -6.63 16.62
C ALA A 336 -29.80 -6.97 18.00
N ALA A 337 -29.67 -8.22 18.45
CA ALA A 337 -30.00 -8.60 19.82
C ALA A 337 -29.12 -7.89 20.86
N LEU A 338 -27.81 -7.75 20.61
CA LEU A 338 -26.91 -7.01 21.49
C LEU A 338 -27.30 -5.54 21.63
N ARG A 339 -27.73 -4.89 20.56
CA ARG A 339 -28.23 -3.49 20.61
C ARG A 339 -29.45 -3.31 21.50
N CYS A 340 -30.16 -4.39 21.84
CA CYS A 340 -31.29 -4.31 22.75
C CYS A 340 -30.87 -4.21 24.23
N LEU A 341 -29.62 -4.56 24.53
CA LEU A 341 -29.11 -4.66 25.89
C LEU A 341 -28.73 -3.29 26.49
N PRO A 342 -28.66 -3.17 27.83
CA PRO A 342 -28.17 -1.98 28.51
C PRO A 342 -26.65 -1.82 28.32
N LEU A 343 -26.23 -1.27 27.17
CA LEU A 343 -24.81 -1.12 26.81
C LEU A 343 -24.25 0.31 27.04
N ASP A 344 -25.10 1.28 27.35
CA ASP A 344 -24.71 2.68 27.48
C ASP A 344 -24.60 3.12 28.94
N ARG A 345 -23.37 3.26 29.44
CA ARG A 345 -23.12 3.61 30.85
C ARG A 345 -23.71 4.98 31.24
N GLU A 346 -23.87 5.90 30.29
CA GLU A 346 -24.47 7.23 30.58
C GLU A 346 -25.97 7.13 30.83
N LYS A 347 -26.65 6.18 30.16
CA LYS A 347 -28.08 5.89 30.37
C LYS A 347 -28.33 5.03 31.61
N PHE A 348 -27.33 4.26 32.03
CA PHE A 348 -27.37 3.38 33.21
C PHE A 348 -26.27 3.72 34.23
N PRO A 349 -26.25 4.94 34.81
CA PRO A 349 -25.30 5.28 35.86
C PRO A 349 -25.55 4.44 37.12
N LYS A 350 -24.55 4.30 38.00
CA LYS A 350 -24.59 3.39 39.16
C LYS A 350 -25.79 3.59 40.09
N GLU A 351 -26.27 4.83 40.22
CA GLU A 351 -27.41 5.17 41.08
C GLU A 351 -28.77 5.10 40.34
N SER A 352 -28.77 4.72 39.05
CA SER A 352 -30.01 4.60 38.27
C SER A 352 -30.80 3.35 38.63
N ARG A 353 -32.13 3.46 38.47
CA ARG A 353 -33.09 2.39 38.77
C ARG A 353 -32.78 1.08 38.04
N PHE A 354 -32.27 1.15 36.81
CA PHE A 354 -31.97 -0.02 35.97
C PHE A 354 -30.47 -0.36 35.90
N ALA A 355 -29.63 0.27 36.73
CA ALA A 355 -28.20 -0.07 36.83
C ALA A 355 -27.93 -1.56 37.06
N PRO A 356 -28.73 -2.30 37.88
CA PRO A 356 -28.51 -3.73 38.07
C PRO A 356 -28.60 -4.55 36.79
N MET A 357 -29.37 -4.11 35.78
CA MET A 357 -29.47 -4.81 34.50
C MET A 357 -28.19 -4.64 33.68
N PHE A 358 -27.62 -3.43 33.66
CA PHE A 358 -26.32 -3.17 33.03
C PHE A 358 -25.24 -4.04 33.67
N ASP A 359 -25.17 -4.06 34.99
CA ASP A 359 -24.13 -4.78 35.71
C ASP A 359 -24.26 -6.30 35.56
N ALA A 360 -25.49 -6.83 35.53
CA ALA A 360 -25.76 -8.24 35.25
C ALA A 360 -25.32 -8.65 33.83
N VAL A 361 -25.64 -7.83 32.82
CA VAL A 361 -25.22 -8.08 31.43
C VAL A 361 -23.70 -8.01 31.29
N ARG A 362 -23.06 -7.02 31.92
CA ARG A 362 -21.60 -6.88 31.94
C ARG A 362 -20.92 -8.10 32.55
N GLN A 363 -21.44 -8.58 33.68
CA GLN A 363 -20.92 -9.77 34.33
C GLN A 363 -21.15 -11.03 33.48
N ALA A 364 -22.33 -11.18 32.87
CA ALA A 364 -22.62 -12.32 32.00
C ALA A 364 -21.65 -12.40 30.81
N PHE A 365 -21.26 -11.28 30.19
CA PHE A 365 -20.24 -11.29 29.13
C PHE A 365 -18.84 -11.68 29.61
N GLN A 366 -18.52 -11.47 30.90
CA GLN A 366 -17.23 -11.90 31.47
C GLN A 366 -17.24 -13.40 31.78
N ASP A 367 -18.35 -13.87 32.36
CA ASP A 367 -18.45 -15.22 32.92
C ASP A 367 -18.90 -16.27 31.89
N GLU A 368 -19.56 -15.87 30.80
CA GLU A 368 -20.19 -16.77 29.83
C GLU A 368 -19.91 -16.43 28.37
N GLU A 369 -19.92 -17.46 27.53
CA GLU A 369 -19.77 -17.36 26.08
C GLU A 369 -21.02 -16.74 25.45
N LEU A 370 -21.09 -15.41 25.43
CA LEU A 370 -22.25 -14.64 24.97
C LEU A 370 -21.90 -13.56 23.94
N LEU A 371 -20.61 -13.31 23.65
CA LEU A 371 -20.20 -12.36 22.61
C LEU A 371 -20.05 -13.09 21.25
N PRO A 372 -20.78 -12.68 20.19
CA PRO A 372 -20.74 -13.35 18.90
C PRO A 372 -19.39 -13.19 18.20
N THR A 373 -18.86 -14.31 17.69
CA THR A 373 -17.58 -14.36 16.98
C THR A 373 -17.74 -14.23 15.47
N PHE A 374 -16.61 -14.08 14.78
CA PHE A 374 -16.55 -14.07 13.31
C PHE A 374 -16.94 -15.41 12.68
N ASP A 375 -16.68 -16.52 13.38
CA ASP A 375 -16.94 -17.89 12.91
C ASP A 375 -18.30 -18.45 13.41
N ASP A 376 -19.32 -17.59 13.55
CA ASP A 376 -20.68 -17.92 13.99
C ASP A 376 -20.81 -18.61 15.37
N GLY A 377 -19.81 -18.46 16.24
CA GLY A 377 -19.81 -18.93 17.63
C GLY A 377 -19.99 -17.80 18.65
N HIS A 378 -19.78 -18.11 19.93
CA HIS A 378 -19.77 -17.12 21.02
C HIS A 378 -18.59 -17.35 21.95
N VAL A 379 -18.06 -16.27 22.54
CA VAL A 379 -16.95 -16.31 23.51
C VAL A 379 -17.18 -15.38 24.69
N THR A 380 -16.39 -15.56 25.73
CA THR A 380 -16.32 -14.62 26.86
C THR A 380 -15.55 -13.36 26.48
N ALA A 381 -15.69 -12.30 27.27
CA ALA A 381 -14.94 -11.06 27.12
C ALA A 381 -13.42 -11.26 27.18
N HIS A 382 -12.93 -12.21 27.98
CA HIS A 382 -11.50 -12.47 28.15
C HIS A 382 -10.86 -13.11 26.90
N GLN A 383 -11.60 -13.96 26.20
CA GLN A 383 -11.18 -14.60 24.94
C GLN A 383 -11.39 -13.67 23.73
N ALA A 384 -12.29 -12.68 23.83
CA ALA A 384 -12.62 -11.81 22.71
C ALA A 384 -11.46 -10.89 22.29
N LYS A 385 -11.29 -10.77 20.97
CA LYS A 385 -10.47 -9.74 20.31
C LYS A 385 -11.29 -9.06 19.24
N LEU A 386 -11.10 -7.74 19.10
CA LEU A 386 -11.77 -6.97 18.06
C LEU A 386 -10.77 -6.66 16.94
N ALA A 387 -11.13 -6.93 15.69
CA ALA A 387 -10.29 -6.60 14.54
C ALA A 387 -10.96 -5.49 13.73
N ARG A 388 -10.15 -4.52 13.27
CA ARG A 388 -10.68 -3.39 12.50
C ARG A 388 -11.15 -3.78 11.10
N THR A 389 -10.50 -4.75 10.46
CA THR A 389 -10.76 -5.11 9.06
C THR A 389 -11.12 -6.59 8.91
N GLN A 390 -11.69 -6.94 7.75
CA GLN A 390 -12.10 -8.32 7.44
C GLN A 390 -10.89 -9.19 7.11
N GLU A 391 -9.94 -8.64 6.34
CA GLU A 391 -8.72 -9.31 5.91
C GLU A 391 -7.91 -9.79 7.12
N LEU A 392 -7.89 -9.01 8.22
CA LEU A 392 -7.21 -9.41 9.44
C LEU A 392 -7.86 -10.61 10.14
N ARG A 393 -9.19 -10.70 10.10
CA ARG A 393 -9.96 -11.81 10.69
C ARG A 393 -9.80 -13.09 9.89
N GLU A 394 -9.73 -12.96 8.58
CA GLU A 394 -9.54 -14.08 7.66
C GLU A 394 -8.09 -14.59 7.68
N LEU A 395 -7.11 -13.68 7.76
CA LEU A 395 -5.70 -14.03 7.75
C LEU A 395 -5.24 -14.71 9.04
N PHE A 396 -5.71 -14.26 10.20
CA PHE A 396 -5.27 -14.80 11.50
C PHE A 396 -6.35 -15.67 12.13
N SER A 397 -6.10 -16.98 12.20
CA SER A 397 -6.97 -17.92 12.93
C SER A 397 -7.03 -17.61 14.43
N PRO A 398 -8.12 -18.01 15.13
CA PRO A 398 -8.24 -17.91 16.59
C PRO A 398 -6.98 -18.39 17.35
N GLN A 399 -6.41 -19.52 16.94
CA GLN A 399 -5.21 -20.11 17.56
C GLN A 399 -3.95 -19.25 17.34
N GLN A 400 -3.76 -18.71 16.14
CA GLN A 400 -2.64 -17.80 15.86
C GLN A 400 -2.76 -16.50 16.66
N VAL A 401 -3.97 -15.96 16.80
CA VAL A 401 -4.21 -14.75 17.63
C VAL A 401 -3.91 -15.05 19.09
N ALA A 402 -4.36 -16.19 19.62
CA ALA A 402 -4.04 -16.61 20.98
C ALA A 402 -2.52 -16.68 21.19
N GLN A 403 -1.79 -17.30 20.25
CA GLN A 403 -0.33 -17.39 20.27
C GLN A 403 0.36 -16.01 20.24
N LEU A 404 -0.08 -15.10 19.37
CA LEU A 404 0.51 -13.76 19.22
C LEU A 404 0.31 -12.89 20.46
N PHE A 405 -0.80 -13.09 21.18
CA PHE A 405 -1.14 -12.33 22.38
C PHE A 405 -0.85 -13.07 23.68
N SER A 406 -0.19 -14.23 23.62
CA SER A 406 0.12 -15.09 24.76
C SER A 406 -1.11 -15.40 25.62
N ALA A 407 -2.25 -15.63 24.97
CA ALA A 407 -3.50 -16.05 25.60
C ALA A 407 -3.68 -17.56 25.44
N GLU A 408 -4.38 -18.20 26.38
CA GLU A 408 -4.75 -19.63 26.26
C GLU A 408 -5.71 -19.83 25.09
N GLU A 409 -6.70 -18.94 24.96
CA GLU A 409 -7.69 -18.95 23.90
C GLU A 409 -7.99 -17.51 23.47
N ALA A 410 -8.22 -17.30 22.18
CA ALA A 410 -8.66 -16.03 21.63
C ALA A 410 -9.57 -16.25 20.43
N ALA A 411 -10.55 -15.38 20.23
CA ALA A 411 -11.40 -15.40 19.06
C ALA A 411 -11.72 -13.99 18.57
N TRP A 412 -11.89 -13.85 17.26
CA TRP A 412 -12.38 -12.61 16.68
C TRP A 412 -13.86 -12.43 16.96
N LEU A 413 -14.24 -11.26 17.47
CA LEU A 413 -15.63 -10.83 17.45
C LEU A 413 -16.12 -10.64 16.01
N THR A 414 -17.44 -10.76 15.83
CA THR A 414 -18.06 -10.57 14.51
C THR A 414 -17.68 -9.24 13.86
N GLY A 415 -17.54 -9.28 12.53
CA GLY A 415 -17.20 -8.12 11.71
C GLY A 415 -18.25 -7.03 11.64
N ASP A 416 -19.42 -7.25 12.22
CA ASP A 416 -20.48 -6.26 12.31
C ASP A 416 -20.27 -5.28 13.48
N ILE A 417 -19.37 -5.60 14.42
CA ILE A 417 -19.00 -4.70 15.52
C ILE A 417 -17.89 -3.75 15.04
N THR A 418 -18.28 -2.68 14.35
CA THR A 418 -17.37 -1.65 13.85
C THR A 418 -17.80 -0.24 14.29
N GLN A 419 -16.92 0.74 14.07
CA GLN A 419 -17.23 2.15 14.35
C GLN A 419 -18.42 2.66 13.53
N ASP A 420 -18.61 2.17 12.31
CA ASP A 420 -19.65 2.66 11.40
C ASP A 420 -20.96 1.91 11.53
N ARG A 421 -20.92 0.61 11.87
CA ARG A 421 -22.12 -0.24 11.99
C ARG A 421 -22.66 -0.23 13.41
N ALA A 422 -21.82 -0.52 14.41
CA ALA A 422 -22.26 -0.70 15.81
C ALA A 422 -21.31 0.00 16.80
N PRO A 423 -21.16 1.34 16.72
CA PRO A 423 -20.25 2.10 17.58
C PRO A 423 -20.55 1.93 19.07
N GLU A 424 -21.81 1.81 19.45
CA GLU A 424 -22.26 1.62 20.82
C GLU A 424 -21.77 0.29 21.42
N ILE A 425 -21.86 -0.81 20.65
CA ILE A 425 -21.35 -2.12 21.07
C ILE A 425 -19.83 -2.10 21.11
N ARG A 426 -19.18 -1.55 20.09
CA ARG A 426 -17.70 -1.43 20.04
C ARG A 426 -17.17 -0.67 21.27
N GLN A 427 -17.78 0.46 21.59
CA GLN A 427 -17.40 1.26 22.76
C GLN A 427 -17.58 0.47 24.06
N TYR A 428 -18.71 -0.24 24.20
CA TYR A 428 -18.98 -1.05 25.38
C TYR A 428 -17.95 -2.18 25.55
N VAL A 429 -17.70 -2.99 24.52
CA VAL A 429 -16.76 -4.12 24.64
C VAL A 429 -15.33 -3.63 24.94
N MET A 430 -14.91 -2.50 24.38
CA MET A 430 -13.58 -1.96 24.65
C MET A 430 -13.45 -1.33 26.04
N ARG A 431 -14.42 -0.50 26.46
CA ARG A 431 -14.32 0.28 27.71
C ARG A 431 -14.80 -0.48 28.93
N GLU A 432 -15.92 -1.20 28.81
CA GLU A 432 -16.60 -1.84 29.94
C GLU A 432 -16.17 -3.30 30.12
N LEU A 433 -15.84 -3.98 29.01
CA LEU A 433 -15.38 -5.38 29.04
C LEU A 433 -13.85 -5.53 28.91
N GLY A 434 -13.13 -4.49 28.50
CA GLY A 434 -11.67 -4.53 28.36
C GLY A 434 -11.18 -5.31 27.13
N VAL A 435 -12.05 -5.54 26.14
CA VAL A 435 -11.68 -6.23 24.89
C VAL A 435 -10.67 -5.40 24.12
N THR A 436 -9.53 -6.01 23.79
CA THR A 436 -8.46 -5.34 23.03
C THR A 436 -8.82 -5.28 21.55
N GLU A 437 -8.72 -4.08 20.97
CA GLU A 437 -8.73 -3.93 19.52
C GLU A 437 -7.34 -4.20 18.95
N VAL A 438 -7.29 -5.13 18.01
CA VAL A 438 -6.09 -5.58 17.33
C VAL A 438 -6.04 -4.92 15.95
N THR A 439 -4.94 -4.23 15.70
CA THR A 439 -4.64 -3.59 14.43
C THR A 439 -3.36 -4.18 13.82
N PRO A 440 -3.11 -3.97 12.52
CA PRO A 440 -1.87 -4.41 11.90
C PRO A 440 -0.61 -3.88 12.61
N GLU A 441 -0.64 -2.63 13.11
CA GLU A 441 0.44 -2.02 13.88
C GLU A 441 0.72 -2.75 15.20
N THR A 442 -0.30 -3.37 15.79
CA THR A 442 -0.16 -4.18 17.01
C THR A 442 0.32 -5.59 16.71
N ILE A 443 -0.03 -6.16 15.55
CA ILE A 443 0.38 -7.52 15.18
C ILE A 443 1.83 -7.56 14.70
N VAL A 444 2.25 -6.63 13.84
CA VAL A 444 3.58 -6.67 13.19
C VAL A 444 4.73 -6.88 14.19
N PRO A 445 4.82 -6.17 15.33
CA PRO A 445 5.90 -6.38 16.30
C PRO A 445 5.87 -7.74 17.01
N ARG A 446 4.76 -8.48 16.93
CA ARG A 446 4.56 -9.80 17.56
C ARG A 446 4.91 -10.96 16.62
N LEU A 447 5.13 -10.69 15.33
CA LEU A 447 5.56 -11.66 14.32
C LEU A 447 7.03 -12.04 14.54
N ASN A 448 7.28 -12.85 15.57
CA ASN A 448 8.62 -13.35 15.87
C ASN A 448 9.02 -14.52 14.95
N GLN A 449 10.31 -14.85 14.93
CA GLN A 449 10.87 -15.89 14.08
C GLN A 449 10.18 -17.26 14.28
N ALA A 450 9.97 -17.69 15.53
CA ALA A 450 9.35 -18.97 15.83
C ALA A 450 7.89 -19.05 15.36
N PHE A 451 7.14 -17.95 15.47
CA PHE A 451 5.79 -17.87 14.95
C PHE A 451 5.77 -18.00 13.43
N LEU A 452 6.63 -17.26 12.73
CA LEU A 452 6.66 -17.23 11.27
C LEU A 452 7.14 -18.55 10.66
N GLU A 453 8.17 -19.18 11.22
CA GLU A 453 8.70 -20.46 10.75
C GLU A 453 7.68 -21.61 10.88
N ALA A 454 6.73 -21.51 11.81
CA ALA A 454 5.67 -22.49 12.02
C ALA A 454 4.54 -22.42 10.97
N GLN A 455 4.46 -21.35 10.17
CA GLN A 455 3.35 -21.13 9.22
C GLN A 455 3.60 -21.83 7.88
N SER A 456 2.51 -22.14 7.17
CA SER A 456 2.57 -22.70 5.82
C SER A 456 3.09 -21.66 4.81
N ASP A 457 3.58 -22.12 3.66
CA ASP A 457 4.01 -21.23 2.58
C ASP A 457 2.84 -20.39 2.05
N ASP A 458 1.65 -20.98 1.91
CA ASP A 458 0.43 -20.27 1.47
C ASP A 458 0.09 -19.11 2.43
N TRP A 459 0.10 -19.36 3.74
CA TRP A 459 -0.20 -18.34 4.74
C TRP A 459 0.82 -17.20 4.73
N ILE A 460 2.12 -17.50 4.53
CA ILE A 460 3.15 -16.47 4.41
C ILE A 460 2.96 -15.63 3.14
N SER A 461 2.53 -16.25 2.03
CA SER A 461 2.15 -15.53 0.82
C SER A 461 0.99 -14.57 1.11
N ASP A 462 -0.10 -15.05 1.72
CA ASP A 462 -1.26 -14.23 2.07
C ASP A 462 -0.88 -13.06 3.01
N LEU A 463 0.05 -13.31 3.96
CA LEU A 463 0.59 -12.27 4.82
C LEU A 463 1.35 -11.20 4.02
N TYR A 464 2.16 -11.59 3.04
CA TYR A 464 2.89 -10.63 2.20
C TYR A 464 1.94 -9.79 1.35
N GLU A 465 0.91 -10.40 0.78
CA GLU A 465 -0.13 -9.68 0.02
C GLU A 465 -0.87 -8.69 0.92
N PHE A 466 -1.28 -9.12 2.12
CA PHE A 466 -1.90 -8.27 3.12
C PHE A 466 -1.02 -7.08 3.50
N LEU A 467 0.28 -7.31 3.78
CA LEU A 467 1.22 -6.24 4.14
C LEU A 467 1.56 -5.32 2.96
N SER A 468 1.50 -5.81 1.72
CA SER A 468 1.65 -5.02 0.49
C SER A 468 0.61 -3.89 0.43
N GLY A 469 -0.64 -4.19 0.83
CA GLY A 469 -1.73 -3.23 0.94
C GLY A 469 -1.59 -2.22 2.10
N GLN A 470 -0.57 -2.35 2.95
CA GLN A 470 -0.38 -1.56 4.17
C GLN A 470 0.97 -0.79 4.18
N PRO A 471 1.22 0.12 3.23
CA PRO A 471 2.52 0.80 3.08
C PRO A 471 2.92 1.63 4.33
N GLY A 472 1.93 2.08 5.12
CA GLY A 472 2.16 2.78 6.39
C GLY A 472 2.90 1.95 7.44
N LEU A 473 2.89 0.62 7.34
CA LEU A 473 3.57 -0.29 8.27
C LEU A 473 5.05 -0.52 7.94
N ARG A 474 5.55 -0.02 6.80
CA ARG A 474 6.88 -0.35 6.29
C ARG A 474 8.01 -0.17 7.30
N ARG A 475 8.00 0.94 8.05
CA ARG A 475 9.01 1.24 9.08
C ARG A 475 8.91 0.34 10.32
N ARG A 476 7.73 -0.23 10.58
CA ARG A 476 7.51 -1.15 11.72
C ARG A 476 7.98 -2.57 11.42
N LEU A 477 8.22 -2.87 10.15
CA LEU A 477 8.81 -4.14 9.71
C LEU A 477 10.34 -4.14 9.80
N ASP A 478 10.96 -2.98 10.08
CA ASP A 478 12.40 -2.89 10.27
C ASP A 478 12.79 -3.67 11.53
N GLY A 479 13.56 -4.74 11.36
CA GLY A 479 13.95 -5.66 12.44
C GLY A 479 13.01 -6.85 12.65
N VAL A 480 11.88 -6.93 11.95
CA VAL A 480 11.01 -8.13 11.95
C VAL A 480 11.59 -9.17 10.98
N PRO A 481 11.80 -10.43 11.39
CA PRO A 481 12.35 -11.48 10.53
C PRO A 481 11.31 -11.99 9.53
N ILE A 482 10.78 -11.11 8.70
CA ILE A 482 9.60 -11.37 7.87
C ILE A 482 9.92 -12.18 6.61
N VAL A 483 11.18 -12.19 6.15
CA VAL A 483 11.58 -12.78 4.87
C VAL A 483 11.86 -14.27 5.02
N ARG A 484 11.08 -15.12 4.36
CA ARG A 484 11.24 -16.59 4.38
C ARG A 484 12.26 -17.05 3.34
N LEU A 485 13.32 -17.71 3.80
CA LEU A 485 14.36 -18.29 2.95
C LEU A 485 13.94 -19.63 2.36
N SER A 486 14.64 -20.06 1.32
CA SER A 486 14.46 -21.36 0.66
C SER A 486 14.59 -22.55 1.61
N ASP A 487 15.38 -22.45 2.69
CA ASP A 487 15.51 -23.46 3.74
C ASP A 487 14.39 -23.42 4.81
N GLY A 488 13.46 -22.46 4.70
CA GLY A 488 12.33 -22.27 5.60
C GLY A 488 12.59 -21.34 6.78
N ARG A 489 13.85 -20.95 7.04
CA ARG A 489 14.19 -19.98 8.09
C ARG A 489 13.73 -18.57 7.73
N HIS A 490 13.59 -17.75 8.76
CA HIS A 490 13.13 -16.37 8.64
C HIS A 490 14.21 -15.36 9.01
N VAL A 491 14.43 -14.36 8.15
CA VAL A 491 15.45 -13.30 8.35
C VAL A 491 14.85 -11.91 8.20
N ILE A 492 15.51 -10.92 8.80
CA ILE A 492 15.19 -9.51 8.56
C ILE A 492 15.58 -9.14 7.13
N ALA A 493 14.84 -8.25 6.47
CA ALA A 493 15.14 -7.92 5.06
C ALA A 493 16.52 -7.28 4.88
N ARG A 494 16.91 -6.38 5.80
CA ARG A 494 18.20 -5.66 5.76
C ARG A 494 18.83 -5.58 7.14
N ALA A 495 20.14 -5.75 7.22
CA ALA A 495 20.94 -5.53 8.41
C ALA A 495 22.04 -4.50 8.09
N ASN A 496 22.16 -3.42 8.88
CA ASN A 496 23.15 -2.36 8.66
C ASN A 496 23.13 -1.74 7.24
N GLY A 497 21.98 -1.74 6.57
CA GLY A 497 21.84 -1.26 5.20
C GLY A 497 22.08 -2.33 4.13
N GLU A 498 22.60 -3.51 4.47
CA GLU A 498 22.85 -4.59 3.52
C GLU A 498 21.67 -5.57 3.44
N PRO A 499 21.24 -6.00 2.23
CA PRO A 499 20.22 -7.03 2.07
C PRO A 499 20.68 -8.35 2.69
N GLN A 500 19.79 -9.04 3.39
CA GLN A 500 20.08 -10.36 4.01
C GLN A 500 19.51 -11.53 3.22
N ALA A 501 18.65 -11.23 2.24
CA ALA A 501 18.03 -12.19 1.35
C ALA A 501 17.79 -11.52 0.00
N PHE A 502 17.72 -12.33 -1.04
CA PHE A 502 17.46 -11.90 -2.42
C PHE A 502 16.29 -12.66 -3.02
N LEU A 503 15.61 -12.07 -4.01
CA LEU A 503 14.59 -12.77 -4.77
C LEU A 503 15.21 -13.93 -5.56
N PRO A 504 14.48 -15.05 -5.72
CA PRO A 504 14.96 -16.16 -6.52
C PRO A 504 15.05 -15.74 -8.00
N SER A 505 16.23 -15.89 -8.58
CA SER A 505 16.48 -15.74 -10.02
C SER A 505 16.57 -17.11 -10.72
N ASP A 506 16.65 -17.08 -12.05
CA ASP A 506 16.86 -18.30 -12.87
C ASP A 506 18.29 -18.83 -12.80
N ILE A 507 19.21 -18.04 -12.22
CA ILE A 507 20.64 -18.36 -12.11
C ILE A 507 20.94 -18.67 -10.64
N GLU A 508 21.64 -19.78 -10.39
CA GLU A 508 22.02 -20.17 -9.04
C GLU A 508 23.10 -19.23 -8.48
N THR A 509 22.83 -18.61 -7.33
CA THR A 509 23.76 -17.70 -6.63
C THR A 509 24.08 -18.24 -5.24
N GLY A 510 25.20 -17.77 -4.67
CA GLY A 510 25.60 -18.13 -3.30
C GLY A 510 24.85 -17.37 -2.21
N PHE A 511 24.00 -16.41 -2.59
CA PHE A 511 23.25 -15.63 -1.63
C PHE A 511 22.01 -16.36 -1.11
N PRO A 512 21.59 -16.11 0.15
CA PRO A 512 20.31 -16.60 0.66
C PRO A 512 19.15 -16.06 -0.21
N THR A 513 18.34 -16.97 -0.74
CA THR A 513 17.21 -16.62 -1.61
C THR A 513 15.87 -16.83 -0.92
N VAL A 514 14.90 -15.97 -1.25
CA VAL A 514 13.51 -16.11 -0.82
C VAL A 514 12.93 -17.39 -1.41
N ARG A 515 12.15 -18.10 -0.59
CA ARG A 515 11.45 -19.32 -1.03
C ARG A 515 10.48 -19.00 -2.17
N LYS A 516 10.63 -19.69 -3.31
CA LYS A 516 9.84 -19.44 -4.53
C LYS A 516 8.32 -19.44 -4.30
N ALA A 517 7.82 -20.32 -3.44
CA ALA A 517 6.38 -20.45 -3.16
C ALA A 517 5.77 -19.17 -2.55
N VAL A 518 6.48 -18.48 -1.65
CA VAL A 518 5.96 -17.30 -0.94
C VAL A 518 6.08 -16.00 -1.74
N CYS A 519 6.72 -16.05 -2.92
CA CYS A 519 6.87 -14.90 -3.82
C CYS A 519 6.35 -15.23 -5.22
N ALA A 520 5.32 -16.06 -5.30
CA ALA A 520 4.68 -16.45 -6.55
C ALA A 520 3.75 -15.36 -7.10
N SER A 521 3.04 -14.64 -6.22
CA SER A 521 2.16 -13.53 -6.61
C SER A 521 2.91 -12.22 -6.84
N LEU A 522 2.33 -11.35 -7.67
CA LEU A 522 2.90 -10.04 -7.99
C LEU A 522 2.90 -9.14 -6.75
N GLU A 523 1.87 -9.25 -5.92
CA GLU A 523 1.65 -8.50 -4.69
C GLU A 523 2.69 -8.87 -3.62
N ALA A 524 2.95 -10.17 -3.43
CA ALA A 524 3.98 -10.65 -2.52
C ALA A 524 5.39 -10.25 -2.98
N ARG A 525 5.69 -10.35 -4.28
CA ARG A 525 6.95 -9.83 -4.85
C ARG A 525 7.10 -8.33 -4.64
N SER A 526 6.05 -7.56 -4.90
CA SER A 526 6.04 -6.11 -4.72
C SER A 526 6.29 -5.73 -3.26
N PHE A 527 5.69 -6.47 -2.31
CA PHE A 527 5.97 -6.31 -0.89
C PHE A 527 7.45 -6.54 -0.56
N LEU A 528 8.04 -7.66 -1.00
CA LEU A 528 9.46 -7.97 -0.76
C LEU A 528 10.40 -6.92 -1.38
N ILE A 529 10.10 -6.44 -2.60
CA ILE A 529 10.85 -5.35 -3.23
C ILE A 529 10.74 -4.08 -2.40
N SER A 530 9.56 -3.76 -1.86
CA SER A 530 9.38 -2.63 -0.94
C SER A 530 10.24 -2.77 0.33
N LEU A 531 10.56 -4.01 0.73
CA LEU A 531 11.49 -4.29 1.83
C LEU A 531 12.97 -4.05 1.48
N GLY A 532 13.28 -3.83 0.20
CA GLY A 532 14.63 -3.76 -0.33
C GLY A 532 15.23 -5.14 -0.65
N VAL A 533 14.38 -6.16 -0.77
CA VAL A 533 14.78 -7.50 -1.25
C VAL A 533 14.66 -7.49 -2.77
N THR A 534 15.81 -7.48 -3.44
CA THR A 534 15.90 -7.46 -4.91
C THR A 534 16.46 -8.78 -5.42
N GLU A 535 16.48 -8.97 -6.74
CA GLU A 535 17.28 -10.05 -7.34
C GLU A 535 18.78 -9.84 -7.04
N PRO A 536 19.55 -10.94 -6.93
CA PRO A 536 20.98 -10.86 -6.68
C PRO A 536 21.72 -10.29 -7.88
N ASP A 537 22.67 -9.40 -7.64
CA ASP A 537 23.59 -8.92 -8.67
C ASP A 537 24.64 -10.02 -8.95
N LEU A 538 24.74 -10.44 -10.22
CA LEU A 538 25.63 -11.53 -10.64
C LEU A 538 27.11 -11.20 -10.42
N VAL A 539 27.51 -9.93 -10.53
CA VAL A 539 28.89 -9.50 -10.28
C VAL A 539 29.19 -9.57 -8.78
N ASP A 540 28.27 -9.10 -7.94
CA ASP A 540 28.44 -9.18 -6.48
C ASP A 540 28.50 -10.63 -5.99
N ASP A 541 27.68 -11.50 -6.58
CA ASP A 541 27.71 -12.94 -6.29
C ASP A 541 29.07 -13.57 -6.63
N VAL A 542 29.63 -13.24 -7.80
CA VAL A 542 30.96 -13.71 -8.19
C VAL A 542 32.03 -13.17 -7.24
N VAL A 543 32.01 -11.87 -6.94
CA VAL A 543 33.05 -11.23 -6.09
C VAL A 543 33.01 -11.74 -4.65
N VAL A 544 31.82 -11.95 -4.09
CA VAL A 544 31.63 -12.32 -2.67
C VAL A 544 31.63 -13.83 -2.46
N ASN A 545 31.05 -14.62 -3.35
CA ASN A 545 30.83 -16.06 -3.13
C ASN A 545 31.73 -16.96 -3.99
N VAL A 546 32.10 -16.54 -5.20
CA VAL A 546 32.95 -17.35 -6.10
C VAL A 546 34.43 -17.06 -5.86
N LEU A 547 34.87 -15.80 -6.02
CA LEU A 547 36.28 -15.45 -5.98
C LEU A 547 36.94 -15.65 -4.61
N GLN A 548 36.17 -15.68 -3.52
CA GLN A 548 36.73 -15.99 -2.18
C GLN A 548 37.34 -17.38 -2.12
N LYS A 549 36.79 -18.36 -2.85
CA LYS A 549 37.30 -19.74 -2.89
C LYS A 549 38.74 -19.82 -3.44
N TYR A 550 39.08 -18.89 -4.32
CA TYR A 550 40.36 -18.83 -5.05
C TYR A 550 41.39 -17.90 -4.39
N ARG A 551 41.11 -17.36 -3.20
CA ARG A 551 42.04 -16.48 -2.46
C ARG A 551 42.97 -17.22 -1.50
N SER A 552 42.68 -18.48 -1.20
CA SER A 552 43.55 -19.38 -0.42
C SER A 552 44.58 -20.04 -1.33
N ASP A 553 45.84 -20.16 -0.87
CA ASP A 553 46.92 -20.84 -1.58
C ASP A 553 47.32 -22.13 -0.82
N PRO A 554 47.15 -23.33 -1.40
CA PRO A 554 46.53 -23.61 -2.71
C PRO A 554 45.00 -23.54 -2.68
N ALA A 555 44.38 -23.23 -3.82
CA ALA A 555 42.93 -23.29 -3.98
C ALA A 555 42.49 -24.76 -4.07
N ASP A 556 41.59 -25.19 -3.18
CA ASP A 556 41.04 -26.54 -3.13
C ASP A 556 39.64 -26.54 -3.78
N VAL A 557 39.60 -26.56 -5.11
CA VAL A 557 38.35 -26.58 -5.90
C VAL A 557 38.43 -27.75 -6.89
N ASP A 558 37.43 -28.62 -6.92
CA ASP A 558 37.34 -29.71 -7.89
C ASP A 558 36.97 -29.21 -9.29
N ASP A 559 37.29 -30.00 -10.32
CA ASP A 559 37.15 -29.62 -11.73
C ASP A 559 35.68 -29.30 -12.13
N ASP A 560 34.70 -30.02 -11.58
CA ASP A 560 33.28 -29.80 -11.87
C ASP A 560 32.79 -28.48 -11.27
N GLN A 561 33.24 -28.16 -10.05
CA GLN A 561 32.95 -26.90 -9.40
C GLN A 561 33.68 -25.73 -10.07
N TYR A 562 34.91 -25.95 -10.56
CA TYR A 562 35.66 -24.95 -11.32
C TYR A 562 34.92 -24.55 -12.61
N ALA A 563 34.43 -25.52 -13.38
CA ALA A 563 33.66 -25.25 -14.59
C ALA A 563 32.41 -24.40 -14.31
N LYS A 564 31.65 -24.74 -13.26
CA LYS A 564 30.48 -23.95 -12.82
C LYS A 564 30.84 -22.54 -12.37
N ASP A 565 31.97 -22.38 -11.70
CA ASP A 565 32.45 -21.08 -11.25
C ASP A 565 32.86 -20.20 -12.46
N ILE A 566 33.49 -20.78 -13.49
CA ILE A 566 33.81 -20.09 -14.75
C ILE A 566 32.53 -19.67 -15.48
N ASP A 567 31.51 -20.53 -15.56
CA ASP A 567 30.22 -20.18 -16.18
C ASP A 567 29.55 -18.99 -15.47
N ARG A 568 29.59 -18.95 -14.13
CA ARG A 568 29.08 -17.82 -13.35
C ARG A 568 29.87 -16.53 -13.60
N ILE A 569 31.19 -16.63 -13.71
CA ILE A 569 32.05 -15.47 -14.05
C ILE A 569 31.71 -14.94 -15.45
N LEU A 570 31.52 -15.83 -16.43
CA LEU A 570 31.12 -15.45 -17.79
C LEU A 570 29.73 -14.80 -17.83
N ALA A 571 28.76 -15.36 -17.11
CA ALA A 571 27.44 -14.76 -16.98
C ALA A 571 27.50 -13.35 -16.38
N ALA A 572 28.30 -13.15 -15.32
CA ALA A 572 28.52 -11.85 -14.70
C ALA A 572 29.27 -10.86 -15.63
N PHE A 573 30.20 -11.34 -16.46
CA PHE A 573 30.96 -10.52 -17.40
C PHE A 573 30.11 -9.96 -18.54
N ASN A 574 29.06 -10.68 -18.92
CA ASN A 574 28.07 -10.26 -19.92
C ASN A 574 27.02 -9.27 -19.37
N THR A 575 27.26 -8.66 -18.20
CA THR A 575 26.41 -7.59 -17.67
C THR A 575 26.43 -6.33 -18.56
N ASP A 576 25.26 -5.70 -18.72
CA ASP A 576 25.11 -4.44 -19.46
C ASP A 576 25.67 -3.23 -18.69
N SER A 577 25.94 -3.39 -17.38
CA SER A 577 26.47 -2.32 -16.53
C SER A 577 27.98 -2.19 -16.67
N LYS A 578 28.43 -1.11 -17.32
CA LYS A 578 29.86 -0.79 -17.44
C LYS A 578 30.57 -0.73 -16.09
N THR A 579 29.94 -0.13 -15.08
CA THR A 579 30.51 0.00 -13.73
C THR A 579 30.64 -1.36 -13.03
N GLN A 580 29.63 -2.23 -13.12
CA GLN A 580 29.73 -3.57 -12.54
C GLN A 580 30.75 -4.43 -13.29
N ARG A 581 30.81 -4.32 -14.62
CA ARG A 581 31.84 -4.99 -15.42
C ARG A 581 33.26 -4.54 -15.02
N GLU A 582 33.48 -3.25 -14.79
CA GLU A 582 34.76 -2.73 -14.29
C GLU A 582 35.09 -3.25 -12.88
N LYS A 583 34.11 -3.33 -11.99
CA LYS A 583 34.26 -3.91 -10.65
C LYS A 583 34.65 -5.38 -10.70
N LEU A 584 33.97 -6.17 -11.53
CA LEU A 584 34.28 -7.58 -11.77
C LEU A 584 35.72 -7.74 -12.28
N LEU A 585 36.09 -7.00 -13.32
CA LEU A 585 37.44 -7.07 -13.92
C LEU A 585 38.53 -6.69 -12.91
N ALA A 586 38.31 -5.69 -12.07
CA ALA A 586 39.25 -5.32 -11.01
C ALA A 586 39.44 -6.46 -9.99
N ALA A 587 38.37 -7.14 -9.60
CA ALA A 587 38.44 -8.28 -8.69
C ALA A 587 39.12 -9.51 -9.32
N LEU A 588 38.81 -9.82 -10.59
CA LEU A 588 39.42 -10.91 -11.33
C LEU A 588 40.93 -10.70 -11.56
N ARG A 589 41.35 -9.47 -11.90
CA ARG A 589 42.78 -9.09 -12.02
C ARG A 589 43.57 -9.36 -10.74
N ALA A 590 42.95 -9.16 -9.59
CA ALA A 590 43.59 -9.32 -8.28
C ALA A 590 43.58 -10.77 -7.76
N THR A 591 42.86 -11.69 -8.42
CA THR A 591 42.63 -13.06 -7.92
C THR A 591 43.37 -14.09 -8.78
N THR A 592 44.02 -15.05 -8.16
CA THR A 592 44.62 -16.24 -8.82
C THR A 592 43.52 -17.27 -9.06
N PHE A 593 42.90 -17.27 -10.25
CA PHE A 593 41.78 -18.19 -10.55
C PHE A 593 41.92 -18.93 -11.89
N VAL A 594 42.94 -18.64 -12.69
CA VAL A 594 43.07 -19.25 -14.03
C VAL A 594 43.95 -20.49 -13.93
N MET A 595 43.42 -21.65 -14.34
CA MET A 595 44.21 -22.88 -14.46
C MET A 595 45.18 -22.75 -15.65
N VAL A 596 46.46 -22.92 -15.38
CA VAL A 596 47.55 -22.79 -16.34
C VAL A 596 48.52 -23.94 -16.20
N VAL A 597 49.25 -24.23 -17.28
CA VAL A 597 50.36 -25.17 -17.30
C VAL A 597 51.67 -24.44 -17.56
N ASP A 598 52.74 -24.84 -16.87
CA ASP A 598 54.10 -24.40 -17.21
C ASP A 598 54.57 -25.12 -18.49
N THR A 599 55.01 -24.37 -19.50
CA THR A 599 55.37 -24.95 -20.80
C THR A 599 56.66 -25.76 -20.79
N GLY A 600 57.45 -25.73 -19.71
CA GLY A 600 58.68 -26.49 -19.56
C GLY A 600 58.46 -27.88 -18.93
N ASP A 601 57.79 -27.94 -17.78
CA ASP A 601 57.59 -29.21 -17.05
C ASP A 601 56.16 -29.77 -17.12
N GLY A 602 55.22 -29.02 -17.70
CA GLY A 602 53.83 -29.42 -17.88
C GLY A 602 53.01 -29.47 -16.59
N LYS A 603 53.51 -28.93 -15.47
CA LYS A 603 52.76 -28.91 -14.21
C LYS A 603 51.68 -27.83 -14.23
N GLY A 604 50.47 -28.23 -13.84
CA GLY A 604 49.34 -27.33 -13.66
C GLY A 604 49.45 -26.51 -12.36
N CYS A 605 49.08 -25.23 -12.42
CA CYS A 605 48.91 -24.37 -11.25
C CYS A 605 47.83 -23.30 -11.51
N VAL A 606 47.48 -22.53 -10.47
CA VAL A 606 46.54 -21.41 -10.59
C VAL A 606 47.32 -20.09 -10.61
N ALA A 607 47.03 -19.22 -11.58
CA ALA A 607 47.76 -17.96 -11.76
C ALA A 607 46.83 -16.76 -11.95
N LYS A 608 47.42 -15.56 -11.84
CA LYS A 608 46.73 -14.30 -12.16
C LYS A 608 46.65 -14.09 -13.67
N PRO A 609 45.58 -13.47 -14.18
CA PRO A 609 45.47 -13.19 -15.61
C PRO A 609 46.64 -12.37 -16.21
N GLU A 610 47.24 -11.42 -15.49
CA GLU A 610 48.37 -10.63 -16.02
C GLU A 610 49.70 -11.40 -16.14
N GLU A 611 49.78 -12.57 -15.52
CA GLU A 611 50.99 -13.41 -15.47
C GLU A 611 51.04 -14.46 -16.58
N ILE A 612 49.96 -14.59 -17.37
CA ILE A 612 49.73 -15.75 -18.24
C ILE A 612 49.59 -15.37 -19.72
N TYR A 613 49.86 -16.34 -20.58
CA TYR A 613 49.56 -16.29 -22.00
C TYR A 613 48.26 -17.04 -22.32
N ILE A 614 47.48 -16.51 -23.26
CA ILE A 614 46.39 -17.27 -23.88
C ILE A 614 47.01 -18.37 -24.77
N ALA A 615 46.47 -19.57 -24.68
CA ALA A 615 46.90 -20.75 -25.43
C ALA A 615 46.55 -20.66 -26.93
N THR A 616 47.27 -19.80 -27.66
CA THR A 616 47.23 -19.73 -29.13
C THR A 616 48.24 -20.70 -29.73
N ASP A 617 47.94 -21.26 -30.90
CA ASP A 617 48.86 -22.18 -31.61
C ASP A 617 50.27 -21.59 -31.73
N ARG A 618 50.36 -20.28 -32.00
CA ARG A 618 51.62 -19.53 -32.13
C ARG A 618 52.41 -19.51 -30.82
N LEU A 619 51.80 -19.14 -29.70
CA LEU A 619 52.50 -19.04 -28.42
C LEU A 619 52.81 -20.39 -27.81
N GLN A 620 51.92 -21.37 -27.98
CA GLN A 620 52.18 -22.77 -27.63
C GLN A 620 53.38 -23.31 -28.42
N GLN A 621 53.41 -23.08 -29.73
CA GLN A 621 54.57 -23.44 -30.56
C GLN A 621 55.81 -22.66 -30.17
N LEU A 622 55.73 -21.40 -29.74
CA LEU A 622 56.90 -20.60 -29.37
C LEU A 622 57.53 -21.06 -28.05
N PHE A 623 56.72 -21.30 -27.03
CA PHE A 623 57.21 -21.58 -25.67
C PHE A 623 57.21 -23.06 -25.28
N ALA A 624 56.76 -23.99 -26.13
CA ALA A 624 56.83 -25.42 -25.82
C ALA A 624 58.25 -25.87 -25.44
N GLY A 625 58.41 -26.38 -24.21
CA GLY A 625 59.69 -26.80 -23.63
C GLY A 625 60.45 -25.70 -22.86
N VAL A 626 59.96 -24.46 -22.85
CA VAL A 626 60.60 -23.32 -22.15
C VAL A 626 60.05 -23.24 -20.72
N PRO A 627 60.88 -23.33 -19.68
CA PRO A 627 60.42 -23.29 -18.29
C PRO A 627 60.03 -21.87 -17.85
N GLY A 628 59.11 -21.77 -16.89
CA GLY A 628 58.71 -20.51 -16.27
C GLY A 628 57.72 -19.69 -17.11
N ILE A 629 57.09 -20.30 -18.12
CA ILE A 629 56.07 -19.67 -18.95
C ILE A 629 54.74 -20.35 -18.73
N LEU A 630 53.80 -19.56 -18.20
CA LEU A 630 52.46 -20.00 -17.87
C LEU A 630 51.52 -19.73 -19.04
N ILE A 631 50.89 -20.79 -19.53
CA ILE A 631 49.89 -20.72 -20.59
C ILE A 631 48.58 -21.32 -20.11
N VAL A 632 47.45 -20.75 -20.53
CA VAL A 632 46.12 -21.28 -20.19
C VAL A 632 46.05 -22.77 -20.48
N ASP A 633 45.59 -23.55 -19.50
CA ASP A 633 45.47 -24.99 -19.66
C ASP A 633 44.26 -25.32 -20.54
N ASN A 634 44.55 -25.75 -21.77
CA ASN A 634 43.52 -26.13 -22.73
C ASN A 634 42.88 -27.48 -22.38
N GLU A 635 43.31 -28.24 -21.38
CA GLU A 635 42.62 -29.48 -20.98
C GLU A 635 41.23 -29.20 -20.39
N TYR A 636 41.03 -28.04 -19.77
CA TYR A 636 39.75 -27.61 -19.22
C TYR A 636 38.84 -27.07 -20.33
N ASP A 637 37.72 -27.75 -20.58
CA ASP A 637 36.73 -27.33 -21.60
C ASP A 637 36.19 -25.91 -21.34
N CYS A 638 36.00 -25.53 -20.07
CA CYS A 638 35.52 -24.20 -19.67
C CYS A 638 36.52 -23.06 -19.95
N LEU A 639 37.79 -23.37 -20.24
CA LEU A 639 38.82 -22.39 -20.63
C LEU A 639 39.00 -22.29 -22.16
N ARG A 640 38.18 -23.00 -22.93
CA ARG A 640 38.14 -22.96 -24.40
C ARG A 640 37.04 -22.01 -24.89
N GLY A 641 37.24 -21.40 -26.06
CA GLY A 641 36.26 -20.53 -26.72
C GLY A 641 36.62 -19.04 -26.69
N GLU A 642 35.94 -18.22 -27.51
CA GLU A 642 36.25 -16.78 -27.59
C GLU A 642 35.76 -16.00 -26.35
N ASP A 643 34.62 -16.35 -25.77
CA ASP A 643 34.05 -15.62 -24.62
C ASP A 643 35.00 -15.60 -23.42
N ILE A 644 35.59 -16.75 -23.07
CA ILE A 644 36.58 -16.86 -22.00
C ILE A 644 37.92 -16.21 -22.37
N ARG A 645 38.34 -16.27 -23.63
CA ARG A 645 39.53 -15.55 -24.10
C ARG A 645 39.34 -14.05 -24.01
N ASP A 646 38.16 -13.53 -24.32
CA ASP A 646 37.82 -12.12 -24.23
C ASP A 646 37.77 -11.66 -22.76
N LEU A 647 37.20 -12.47 -21.87
CA LEU A 647 37.26 -12.24 -20.43
C LEU A 647 38.71 -12.16 -19.94
N LEU A 648 39.52 -13.17 -20.23
CA LEU A 648 40.90 -13.27 -19.75
C LEU A 648 41.76 -12.12 -20.30
N VAL A 649 41.60 -11.76 -21.58
CA VAL A 649 42.26 -10.59 -22.18
C VAL A 649 41.82 -9.29 -21.50
N SER A 650 40.53 -9.15 -21.19
CA SER A 650 40.02 -8.00 -20.43
C SER A 650 40.59 -7.95 -19.00
N CYS A 651 40.97 -9.11 -18.45
CA CYS A 651 41.64 -9.24 -17.17
C CYS A 651 43.18 -9.08 -17.25
N GLY A 652 43.78 -8.95 -18.43
CA GLY A 652 45.22 -8.72 -18.59
C GLY A 652 46.03 -9.88 -19.15
N ALA A 653 45.41 -11.02 -19.46
CA ALA A 653 46.07 -12.10 -20.18
C ALA A 653 46.41 -11.67 -21.61
N SER A 654 47.54 -12.13 -22.14
CA SER A 654 47.99 -11.70 -23.47
C SER A 654 47.90 -12.81 -24.50
N ARG A 655 47.37 -12.46 -25.69
CA ARG A 655 47.46 -13.29 -26.92
C ARG A 655 48.79 -13.10 -27.67
N TYR A 656 49.65 -12.20 -27.18
CA TYR A 656 50.90 -11.76 -27.81
C TYR A 656 52.05 -11.72 -26.80
N LEU A 657 53.29 -11.55 -27.26
CA LEU A 657 54.45 -11.35 -26.39
C LEU A 657 54.22 -10.21 -25.39
N ILE A 658 54.54 -10.45 -24.11
CA ILE A 658 54.30 -9.52 -23.01
C ILE A 658 55.58 -8.71 -22.78
N PRO A 659 55.59 -7.39 -23.02
CA PRO A 659 56.68 -6.53 -22.61
C PRO A 659 56.75 -6.49 -21.08
N GLN A 660 57.93 -6.73 -20.52
CA GLN A 660 58.19 -6.62 -19.09
C GLN A 660 59.19 -5.50 -18.86
N ALA A 661 58.87 -4.60 -17.94
CA ALA A 661 59.83 -3.60 -17.48
C ALA A 661 61.05 -4.31 -16.90
N THR A 662 62.23 -3.92 -17.35
CA THR A 662 63.52 -4.44 -16.87
C THR A 662 64.40 -3.26 -16.47
N PRO A 663 65.27 -3.39 -15.46
CA PRO A 663 66.26 -2.37 -15.18
C PRO A 663 67.10 -2.09 -16.43
N SER A 664 67.28 -0.81 -16.76
CA SER A 664 68.13 -0.43 -17.87
C SER A 664 69.59 -0.69 -17.57
N GLU A 665 70.29 -1.31 -18.52
CA GLU A 665 71.74 -1.57 -18.45
C GLU A 665 72.57 -0.41 -19.02
N LEU A 666 71.94 0.72 -19.38
CA LEU A 666 72.62 1.86 -19.99
C LEU A 666 73.75 2.39 -19.09
N GLY A 667 74.98 2.28 -19.59
CA GLY A 667 76.18 2.78 -18.92
C GLY A 667 76.26 4.31 -18.90
N HIS A 668 77.15 4.85 -18.08
CA HIS A 668 77.35 6.31 -17.98
C HIS A 668 77.79 6.93 -19.33
N SER A 669 78.58 6.20 -20.11
CA SER A 669 79.02 6.61 -21.46
C SER A 669 77.87 6.69 -22.46
N GLU A 670 76.99 5.69 -22.49
CA GLU A 670 75.84 5.62 -23.40
C GLU A 670 74.81 6.70 -23.06
N LYS A 671 74.53 6.91 -21.77
CA LYS A 671 73.70 8.04 -21.32
C LYS A 671 74.29 9.39 -21.73
N ALA A 672 75.61 9.56 -21.68
CA ALA A 672 76.25 10.81 -22.13
C ALA A 672 76.12 10.99 -23.65
N GLN A 673 76.24 9.91 -24.42
CA GLN A 673 76.05 9.92 -25.86
C GLN A 673 74.61 10.28 -26.27
N ILE A 674 73.61 9.62 -25.67
CA ILE A 674 72.19 9.92 -25.93
C ILE A 674 71.89 11.40 -25.64
N ARG A 675 72.46 11.94 -24.56
CA ARG A 675 72.29 13.36 -24.20
C ARG A 675 72.91 14.31 -25.22
N ARG A 676 74.10 13.96 -25.73
CA ARG A 676 74.81 14.72 -26.76
C ARG A 676 74.04 14.72 -28.09
N GLU A 677 73.55 13.56 -28.52
CA GLU A 677 72.76 13.40 -29.75
C GLU A 677 71.42 14.14 -29.68
N ALA A 678 70.80 14.19 -28.50
CA ALA A 678 69.57 14.93 -28.26
C ALA A 678 69.78 16.45 -28.03
N GLY A 679 71.02 16.94 -28.14
CA GLY A 679 71.36 18.38 -28.09
C GLY A 679 71.42 19.01 -26.69
N LEU A 680 71.34 18.22 -25.61
CA LEU A 680 71.44 18.70 -24.22
C LEU A 680 72.32 17.77 -23.40
N GLU A 681 73.64 17.89 -23.56
CA GLU A 681 74.62 16.98 -22.92
C GLU A 681 74.68 17.14 -21.39
N ARG A 682 74.49 18.37 -20.89
CA ARG A 682 74.51 18.68 -19.45
C ARG A 682 73.20 18.24 -18.79
N ALA A 683 73.29 17.64 -17.60
CA ALA A 683 72.12 17.24 -16.83
C ALA A 683 72.32 17.61 -15.35
N SER A 684 71.35 18.34 -14.77
CA SER A 684 71.31 18.60 -13.32
C SER A 684 70.49 17.56 -12.57
N TRP A 685 69.63 16.84 -13.29
CA TRP A 685 68.90 15.67 -12.80
C TRP A 685 68.68 14.69 -13.96
N GLU A 686 68.58 13.41 -13.63
CA GLU A 686 68.22 12.33 -14.56
C GLU A 686 67.19 11.39 -13.92
N SER A 687 66.29 10.85 -14.74
CA SER A 687 65.42 9.73 -14.34
C SER A 687 66.14 8.40 -14.51
N GLN A 688 65.70 7.35 -13.81
CA GLN A 688 66.10 6.00 -14.20
C GLN A 688 65.50 5.70 -15.58
N PRO A 689 66.31 5.26 -16.57
CA PRO A 689 65.77 4.92 -17.88
C PRO A 689 64.78 3.77 -17.74
N GLU A 690 63.61 3.93 -18.37
CA GLU A 690 62.63 2.87 -18.53
C GLU A 690 63.11 1.97 -19.67
N ASP A 691 63.22 0.67 -19.42
CA ASP A 691 63.65 -0.31 -20.41
C ASP A 691 62.75 -1.54 -20.35
N PHE A 692 62.67 -2.27 -21.47
CA PHE A 692 61.74 -3.39 -21.62
C PHE A 692 62.44 -4.62 -22.17
N THR A 693 62.13 -5.77 -21.58
CA THR A 693 62.38 -7.09 -22.14
C THR A 693 61.05 -7.75 -22.53
N LEU A 694 61.08 -8.98 -23.06
CA LEU A 694 59.89 -9.77 -23.32
C LEU A 694 59.86 -10.95 -22.36
N ARG A 695 58.69 -11.22 -21.75
CA ARG A 695 58.52 -12.36 -20.85
C ARG A 695 58.89 -13.66 -21.56
N GLY A 696 59.77 -14.43 -20.93
CA GLY A 696 60.27 -15.70 -21.46
C GLY A 696 61.31 -15.62 -22.57
N LEU A 697 61.70 -14.43 -23.03
CA LEU A 697 62.65 -14.34 -24.14
C LEU A 697 64.03 -14.90 -23.78
N THR A 698 64.56 -14.58 -22.60
CA THR A 698 65.86 -15.10 -22.15
C THR A 698 65.84 -16.63 -22.08
N ALA A 699 64.82 -17.20 -21.42
CA ALA A 699 64.66 -18.65 -21.32
C ALA A 699 64.48 -19.32 -22.68
N LEU A 700 63.74 -18.67 -23.61
CA LEU A 700 63.61 -19.14 -24.98
C LEU A 700 64.96 -19.15 -25.71
N LEU A 701 65.73 -18.06 -25.64
CA LEU A 701 67.03 -17.94 -26.29
C LEU A 701 68.06 -18.95 -25.74
N GLU A 702 68.01 -19.25 -24.45
CA GLU A 702 68.83 -20.29 -23.81
C GLU A 702 68.39 -21.71 -24.21
N PHE A 703 67.09 -21.89 -24.49
CA PHE A 703 66.53 -23.19 -24.90
C PHE A 703 66.79 -23.52 -26.38
N LEU A 704 66.79 -22.52 -27.27
CA LEU A 704 66.95 -22.71 -28.72
C LEU A 704 68.15 -23.60 -29.13
N PRO A 705 69.37 -23.46 -28.56
CA PRO A 705 70.51 -24.30 -28.91
C PRO A 705 70.37 -25.77 -28.51
N THR A 706 69.42 -26.11 -27.63
CA THR A 706 69.17 -27.49 -27.19
C THR A 706 68.30 -28.29 -28.16
N LEU A 707 67.63 -27.59 -29.09
CA LEU A 707 66.75 -28.18 -30.09
C LEU A 707 67.52 -28.70 -31.30
N LYS A 708 66.89 -29.60 -32.07
CA LYS A 708 67.43 -29.99 -33.38
C LYS A 708 67.40 -28.77 -34.33
N PRO A 709 68.34 -28.66 -35.29
CA PRO A 709 68.42 -27.51 -36.21
C PRO A 709 67.09 -27.16 -36.91
N GLU A 710 66.35 -28.16 -37.39
CA GLU A 710 65.05 -27.97 -38.05
C GLU A 710 63.98 -27.42 -37.08
N GLU A 711 63.96 -27.93 -35.85
CA GLU A 711 63.02 -27.51 -34.80
C GLU A 711 63.35 -26.10 -34.30
N ALA A 712 64.63 -25.77 -34.15
CA ALA A 712 65.12 -24.43 -33.80
C ALA A 712 64.77 -23.41 -34.90
N ALA A 713 65.00 -23.75 -36.17
CA ALA A 713 64.67 -22.88 -37.30
C ALA A 713 63.16 -22.59 -37.39
N ALA A 714 62.32 -23.62 -37.18
CA ALA A 714 60.87 -23.42 -37.10
C ALA A 714 60.47 -22.51 -35.93
N ARG A 715 61.10 -22.69 -34.76
CA ARG A 715 60.82 -21.91 -33.55
C ARG A 715 61.17 -20.43 -33.69
N VAL A 716 62.33 -20.18 -34.29
CA VAL A 716 62.85 -18.84 -34.55
C VAL A 716 61.98 -18.08 -35.56
N LYS A 717 61.44 -18.78 -36.57
CA LYS A 717 60.44 -18.20 -37.48
C LYS A 717 59.18 -17.76 -36.72
N VAL A 718 58.69 -18.59 -35.79
CA VAL A 718 57.54 -18.25 -34.94
C VAL A 718 57.86 -17.03 -34.04
N LEU A 719 59.09 -16.92 -33.53
CA LEU A 719 59.55 -15.74 -32.78
C LEU A 719 59.50 -14.46 -33.65
N TRP A 720 59.98 -14.53 -34.89
CA TRP A 720 59.89 -13.41 -35.84
C TRP A 720 58.45 -12.97 -36.11
N GLU A 721 57.54 -13.94 -36.32
CA GLU A 721 56.12 -13.65 -36.50
C GLU A 721 55.48 -13.04 -35.25
N ALA A 722 55.83 -13.53 -34.06
CA ALA A 722 55.31 -13.00 -32.80
C ALA A 722 55.84 -11.58 -32.49
N LEU A 723 57.07 -11.25 -32.92
CA LEU A 723 57.59 -9.88 -32.89
C LEU A 723 56.86 -8.97 -33.89
N ALA A 724 56.48 -9.48 -35.06
CA ALA A 724 55.70 -8.73 -36.03
C ALA A 724 54.28 -8.44 -35.51
N ASP A 725 53.66 -9.38 -34.79
CA ASP A 725 52.39 -9.10 -34.12
C ASP A 725 52.54 -8.03 -33.03
N LEU A 726 53.63 -8.09 -32.25
CA LEU A 726 53.89 -7.09 -31.21
C LEU A 726 54.02 -5.69 -31.82
N GLU A 727 54.73 -5.57 -32.95
CA GLU A 727 54.87 -4.33 -33.73
C GLU A 727 53.51 -3.82 -34.22
N ALA A 728 52.67 -4.70 -34.78
CA ALA A 728 51.34 -4.33 -35.27
C ALA A 728 50.43 -3.74 -34.18
N ARG A 729 50.70 -4.00 -32.89
CA ARG A 729 49.95 -3.41 -31.75
C ARG A 729 50.54 -2.11 -31.25
N GLY A 730 51.74 -1.76 -31.68
CA GLY A 730 52.43 -0.53 -31.31
C GLY A 730 53.92 -0.73 -31.16
N THR A 731 54.68 0.23 -31.65
CA THR A 731 56.15 0.19 -31.63
C THR A 731 56.75 0.58 -30.29
N ALA A 732 55.94 1.04 -29.32
CA ALA A 732 56.41 1.58 -28.05
C ALA A 732 57.26 0.58 -27.24
N ALA A 733 56.88 -0.70 -27.23
CA ALA A 733 57.63 -1.74 -26.50
C ALA A 733 59.07 -1.91 -27.02
N PHE A 734 59.34 -1.58 -28.29
CA PHE A 734 60.66 -1.70 -28.91
C PHE A 734 61.62 -0.57 -28.51
N TYR A 735 61.16 0.39 -27.71
CA TYR A 735 61.97 1.50 -27.23
C TYR A 735 61.98 1.58 -25.71
N GLY A 736 63.17 1.73 -25.14
CA GLY A 736 63.34 2.32 -23.82
C GLY A 736 63.24 3.85 -23.89
N SER A 737 62.98 4.48 -22.75
CA SER A 737 62.90 5.94 -22.65
C SER A 737 63.84 6.46 -21.57
N TYR A 738 64.55 7.55 -21.88
CA TYR A 738 65.46 8.21 -20.95
C TYR A 738 65.13 9.70 -20.90
N LYS A 739 64.82 10.19 -19.68
CA LYS A 739 64.47 11.59 -19.43
C LYS A 739 65.49 12.26 -18.51
N TRP A 740 65.97 13.43 -18.92
CA TRP A 740 66.88 14.25 -18.13
C TRP A 740 66.58 15.74 -18.35
N GLY A 741 67.11 16.58 -17.48
CA GLY A 741 66.95 18.02 -17.60
C GLY A 741 68.11 18.81 -17.05
N TYR A 742 68.21 20.05 -17.53
CA TYR A 742 69.17 21.04 -17.05
C TYR A 742 68.47 22.39 -16.97
N SER A 743 68.37 22.96 -15.76
CA SER A 743 67.58 24.18 -15.50
C SER A 743 66.09 24.00 -15.90
N TYR A 744 65.53 24.88 -16.74
CA TYR A 744 64.14 24.84 -17.22
C TYR A 744 63.92 23.96 -18.46
N GLU A 745 64.97 23.37 -19.05
CA GLU A 745 64.86 22.53 -20.24
C GLU A 745 64.84 21.04 -19.85
N THR A 746 63.87 20.29 -20.39
CA THR A 746 63.73 18.83 -20.21
C THR A 746 63.76 18.15 -21.57
N LYS A 747 64.57 17.10 -21.71
CA LYS A 747 64.63 16.26 -22.91
C LYS A 747 64.25 14.82 -22.57
N ILE A 748 63.61 14.16 -23.53
CA ILE A 748 63.32 12.73 -23.52
C ILE A 748 63.87 12.17 -24.82
N ALA A 749 64.71 11.14 -24.73
CA ALA A 749 65.17 10.39 -25.88
C ALA A 749 64.73 8.92 -25.78
N ARG A 750 64.48 8.33 -26.94
CA ARG A 750 64.19 6.91 -27.09
C ARG A 750 65.45 6.18 -27.53
N PHE A 751 65.67 4.99 -27.00
CA PHE A 751 66.73 4.08 -27.41
C PHE A 751 66.13 2.68 -27.61
N ASP A 752 66.82 1.79 -28.32
CA ASP A 752 66.31 0.43 -28.56
C ASP A 752 66.15 -0.32 -27.24
N ALA A 753 64.99 -0.95 -27.04
CA ALA A 753 64.69 -1.69 -25.82
C ALA A 753 65.67 -2.85 -25.57
N ALA A 754 65.82 -3.28 -24.32
CA ALA A 754 66.76 -4.32 -23.90
C ALA A 754 66.62 -5.59 -24.76
N PHE A 755 65.40 -6.07 -25.02
CA PHE A 755 65.23 -7.26 -25.85
C PHE A 755 65.71 -7.06 -27.30
N VAL A 756 65.57 -5.86 -27.87
CA VAL A 756 66.06 -5.55 -29.22
C VAL A 756 67.59 -5.59 -29.25
N ARG A 757 68.23 -5.02 -28.23
CA ARG A 757 69.70 -5.09 -28.08
C ARG A 757 70.17 -6.53 -27.91
N THR A 758 69.47 -7.32 -27.08
CA THR A 758 69.75 -8.77 -26.89
C THR A 758 69.62 -9.54 -28.19
N LEU A 759 68.53 -9.35 -28.95
CA LEU A 759 68.31 -10.04 -30.22
C LEU A 759 69.36 -9.68 -31.29
N ASN A 760 69.95 -8.49 -31.25
CA ASN A 760 71.04 -8.13 -32.16
C ASN A 760 72.38 -8.79 -31.81
N GLN A 761 72.60 -9.15 -30.55
CA GLN A 761 73.88 -9.67 -30.05
C GLN A 761 73.90 -11.20 -29.92
N VAL A 762 72.77 -11.80 -29.57
CA VAL A 762 72.67 -13.24 -29.29
C VAL A 762 72.52 -14.04 -30.59
N ALA A 763 73.07 -15.26 -30.60
CA ALA A 763 72.91 -16.19 -31.70
C ALA A 763 71.53 -16.86 -31.68
N TRP A 764 70.62 -16.40 -32.55
CA TRP A 764 69.26 -16.94 -32.63
C TRP A 764 68.71 -17.08 -34.05
N VAL A 765 69.42 -16.62 -35.08
CA VAL A 765 68.99 -16.72 -36.49
C VAL A 765 69.73 -17.88 -37.15
N PRO A 766 69.06 -18.82 -37.84
CA PRO A 766 69.75 -19.91 -38.52
C PRO A 766 70.53 -19.40 -39.74
N ASN A 767 71.77 -19.83 -39.90
CA ASN A 767 72.54 -19.65 -41.13
C ASN A 767 72.19 -20.72 -42.19
N ALA A 768 72.87 -20.72 -43.33
CA ALA A 768 72.66 -21.68 -44.41
C ALA A 768 72.91 -23.14 -44.02
N ASP A 769 73.71 -23.38 -42.97
CA ASP A 769 74.04 -24.71 -42.44
C ASP A 769 73.09 -25.13 -41.28
N GLY A 770 72.13 -24.28 -40.91
CA GLY A 770 71.17 -24.50 -39.83
C GLY A 770 71.73 -24.20 -38.42
N GLU A 771 72.93 -23.64 -38.30
CA GLU A 771 73.50 -23.19 -37.03
C GLU A 771 72.93 -21.81 -36.64
N LEU A 772 72.61 -21.63 -35.36
CA LEU A 772 72.16 -20.34 -34.85
C LEU A 772 73.35 -19.37 -34.73
N VAL A 773 73.20 -18.20 -35.35
CA VAL A 773 74.19 -17.12 -35.36
C VAL A 773 73.51 -15.76 -35.09
N PRO A 774 74.26 -14.72 -34.72
CA PRO A 774 73.72 -13.37 -34.61
C PRO A 774 73.16 -12.87 -35.97
N PRO A 775 72.09 -12.05 -35.98
CA PRO A 775 71.45 -11.58 -37.21
C PRO A 775 72.40 -10.91 -38.20
N GLU A 776 73.43 -10.21 -37.70
CA GLU A 776 74.41 -9.47 -38.53
C GLU A 776 75.26 -10.34 -39.47
N LEU A 777 75.25 -11.66 -39.25
CA LEU A 777 75.95 -12.65 -40.07
C LEU A 777 75.05 -13.30 -41.13
N VAL A 778 73.74 -12.99 -41.16
CA VAL A 778 72.77 -13.64 -42.03
C VAL A 778 72.09 -12.63 -42.96
N VAL A 779 71.98 -12.97 -44.24
CA VAL A 779 71.21 -12.18 -45.22
C VAL A 779 69.74 -12.56 -45.08
N PHE A 780 68.88 -11.60 -44.75
CA PHE A 780 67.46 -11.84 -44.43
C PHE A 780 66.71 -12.63 -45.53
N ASP A 781 66.95 -12.33 -46.81
CA ASP A 781 66.28 -12.99 -47.94
C ASP A 781 66.51 -14.50 -48.01
N THR A 782 67.58 -15.01 -47.39
CA THR A 782 67.90 -16.44 -47.36
C THR A 782 67.02 -17.24 -46.40
N LEU A 783 66.31 -16.57 -45.48
CA LEU A 783 65.51 -17.20 -44.44
C LEU A 783 64.10 -17.59 -44.90
N GLY A 784 63.62 -17.01 -46.01
CA GLY A 784 62.25 -17.23 -46.50
C GLY A 784 61.15 -16.71 -45.55
N TRP A 785 61.49 -15.80 -44.64
CA TRP A 785 60.54 -15.18 -43.72
C TRP A 785 59.81 -14.01 -44.38
N LYS A 786 58.60 -13.70 -43.90
CA LYS A 786 57.87 -12.52 -44.37
C LYS A 786 58.60 -11.25 -43.88
N PRO A 787 58.99 -10.32 -44.77
CA PRO A 787 59.65 -9.09 -44.35
C PRO A 787 58.70 -8.20 -43.56
N ASN A 788 59.17 -7.64 -42.45
CA ASN A 788 58.52 -6.56 -41.72
C ASN A 788 59.44 -5.33 -41.77
N PRO A 789 59.04 -4.23 -42.46
CA PRO A 789 59.90 -3.06 -42.63
C PRO A 789 60.40 -2.48 -41.31
N PHE A 790 59.56 -2.42 -40.26
CA PHE A 790 59.96 -1.89 -38.97
C PHE A 790 60.97 -2.79 -38.27
N LEU A 791 60.70 -4.11 -38.19
CA LEU A 791 61.64 -5.04 -37.54
C LEU A 791 63.00 -5.06 -38.25
N LEU A 792 63.02 -4.91 -39.57
CA LEU A 792 64.26 -4.80 -40.35
C LEU A 792 65.05 -3.50 -40.09
N THR A 793 64.42 -2.47 -39.51
CA THR A 793 65.15 -1.29 -38.98
C THR A 793 65.70 -1.50 -37.57
N LYS A 794 65.23 -2.52 -36.85
CA LYS A 794 65.57 -2.79 -35.45
C LYS A 794 66.55 -3.93 -35.27
N ILE A 795 66.38 -4.98 -36.06
CA ILE A 795 67.25 -6.15 -36.07
C ILE A 795 68.19 -6.02 -37.27
N THR A 796 69.48 -5.97 -36.97
CA THR A 796 70.54 -5.67 -37.94
C THR A 796 70.96 -6.95 -38.65
N PHE A 797 70.40 -7.20 -39.83
CA PHE A 797 70.82 -8.29 -40.70
C PHE A 797 72.00 -7.90 -41.60
N LYS A 798 72.72 -8.89 -42.13
CA LYS A 798 73.80 -8.68 -43.11
C LYS A 798 73.22 -8.01 -44.38
N PRO A 799 73.69 -6.81 -44.79
CA PRO A 799 73.20 -6.16 -46.00
C PRO A 799 73.53 -6.98 -47.26
N PRO A 800 72.57 -7.22 -48.17
CA PRO A 800 72.80 -8.02 -49.38
C PRO A 800 73.84 -7.39 -50.33
N ILE A 801 74.00 -6.06 -50.26
CA ILE A 801 75.02 -5.29 -51.00
C ILE A 801 76.45 -5.73 -50.68
N ILE A 802 76.74 -6.22 -49.47
CA ILE A 802 78.11 -6.61 -49.11
C ILE A 802 78.53 -7.87 -49.86
N ASP A 803 77.64 -8.85 -50.03
CA ASP A 803 77.93 -10.06 -50.80
C ASP A 803 77.93 -9.80 -52.32
N GLN A 804 77.16 -8.81 -52.78
CA GLN A 804 77.17 -8.34 -54.16
C GLN A 804 78.48 -7.59 -54.50
N LEU A 805 78.89 -6.64 -53.66
CA LEU A 805 80.16 -5.92 -53.82
C LEU A 805 81.35 -6.87 -53.73
N ALA A 806 81.37 -7.81 -52.78
CA ALA A 806 82.44 -8.80 -52.65
C ALA A 806 82.64 -9.63 -53.93
N LYS A 807 81.54 -10.08 -54.54
CA LYS A 807 81.56 -10.78 -55.84
C LYS A 807 82.04 -9.90 -56.99
N GLU A 808 81.68 -8.62 -57.01
CA GLU A 808 82.12 -7.67 -58.05
C GLU A 808 83.62 -7.33 -57.97
N VAL A 809 84.23 -7.38 -56.77
CA VAL A 809 85.69 -7.16 -56.58
C VAL A 809 86.51 -8.46 -56.58
N GLY A 810 85.89 -9.62 -56.84
CA GLY A 810 86.58 -10.91 -56.96
C GLY A 810 87.07 -11.52 -55.63
N ILE A 811 86.49 -11.10 -54.50
CA ILE A 811 86.80 -11.63 -53.17
C ILE A 811 85.72 -12.65 -52.81
N ASP A 812 86.13 -13.87 -52.41
CA ASP A 812 85.19 -14.89 -51.92
C ASP A 812 84.45 -14.35 -50.68
N PRO A 813 83.12 -14.25 -50.69
CA PRO A 813 82.34 -13.78 -49.54
C PRO A 813 82.68 -14.51 -48.23
N ALA A 814 83.09 -15.78 -48.30
CA ALA A 814 83.51 -16.56 -47.14
C ALA A 814 84.77 -16.00 -46.44
N ILE A 815 85.63 -15.28 -47.15
CA ILE A 815 86.83 -14.63 -46.60
C ILE A 815 86.46 -13.38 -45.80
N LEU A 816 85.43 -12.64 -46.23
CA LEU A 816 84.93 -11.47 -45.50
C LEU A 816 84.22 -11.85 -44.20
N ASP A 817 83.49 -12.98 -44.20
CA ASP A 817 82.87 -13.53 -42.99
C ASP A 817 83.93 -14.06 -42.00
N LEU A 818 85.03 -14.64 -42.50
CA LEU A 818 86.20 -15.03 -41.69
C LEU A 818 86.91 -13.82 -41.05
N LEU A 819 87.08 -12.71 -41.80
CA LEU A 819 87.69 -11.47 -41.30
C LEU A 819 86.83 -10.76 -40.25
N ARG A 820 85.50 -10.89 -40.32
CA ARG A 820 84.57 -10.37 -39.29
C ARG A 820 84.54 -11.21 -38.03
N ARG A 821 84.72 -12.54 -38.15
CA ARG A 821 84.74 -13.47 -37.01
C ARG A 821 85.98 -13.31 -36.12
N ASP A 822 87.10 -12.83 -36.65
CA ASP A 822 88.36 -12.71 -35.90
C ASP A 822 89.11 -11.38 -36.16
N PRO A 823 88.90 -10.34 -35.31
CA PRO A 823 89.50 -9.00 -35.48
C PRO A 823 91.03 -8.98 -35.44
N ALA A 824 91.68 -10.04 -34.94
CA ALA A 824 93.13 -10.13 -34.81
C ALA A 824 93.85 -10.14 -36.18
N ILE A 825 93.20 -10.62 -37.24
CA ILE A 825 93.79 -10.71 -38.59
C ILE A 825 93.90 -9.33 -39.27
N VAL A 826 93.04 -8.37 -38.89
CA VAL A 826 93.01 -7.02 -39.49
C VAL A 826 94.22 -6.18 -39.08
N ALA A 827 94.69 -6.32 -37.83
CA ALA A 827 95.85 -5.59 -37.32
C ALA A 827 97.17 -5.95 -38.03
N GLU A 828 97.31 -7.21 -38.48
CA GLU A 828 98.48 -7.72 -39.20
C GLU A 828 98.61 -7.11 -40.61
N LEU A 829 97.48 -6.85 -41.29
CA LEU A 829 97.42 -6.33 -42.66
C LEU A 829 97.65 -4.82 -42.74
N THR A 830 97.17 -4.04 -41.76
CA THR A 830 97.37 -2.58 -41.71
C THR A 830 98.84 -2.19 -41.52
N SER A 831 99.65 -3.06 -40.91
CA SER A 831 101.09 -2.83 -40.72
C SER A 831 101.92 -2.92 -42.01
N ARG A 832 101.40 -3.51 -43.11
CA ARG A 832 102.17 -3.75 -44.34
C ARG A 832 101.96 -2.70 -45.45
N LEU A 833 100.97 -1.82 -45.32
CA LEU A 833 100.55 -0.90 -46.40
C LEU A 833 101.08 0.55 -46.25
N SER A 834 101.84 0.87 -45.21
CA SER A 834 102.26 2.25 -44.89
C SER A 834 103.76 2.53 -45.16
N ALA A 835 104.22 2.50 -46.41
CA ALA A 835 105.54 3.02 -46.82
C ALA A 835 105.47 3.79 -48.17
N ASN A 836 105.88 5.07 -48.14
CA ASN A 836 105.72 6.18 -49.11
C ASN A 836 106.77 6.20 -50.29
N PRO A 837 106.64 7.02 -51.38
CA PRO A 837 107.01 8.47 -51.42
C PRO A 837 106.28 9.46 -52.41
N THR A 838 106.48 10.78 -52.17
CA THR A 838 106.01 12.10 -52.74
C THR A 838 106.62 12.53 -54.12
N PRO A 839 106.39 13.73 -54.80
CA PRO A 839 105.98 15.11 -54.34
C PRO A 839 105.13 16.10 -55.27
N GLU A 840 104.62 17.21 -54.65
CA GLU A 840 104.39 18.66 -55.06
C GLU A 840 103.61 19.15 -56.34
N PRO A 841 103.18 20.46 -56.50
CA PRO A 841 102.69 21.53 -55.58
C PRO A 841 101.45 22.38 -56.11
N GLU A 842 101.00 23.37 -55.30
CA GLU A 842 99.91 24.42 -55.40
C GLU A 842 99.87 25.36 -56.66
N PRO A 843 98.79 26.16 -56.99
CA PRO A 843 98.15 27.23 -56.16
C PRO A 843 96.64 27.62 -56.41
N ALA A 844 96.15 28.63 -55.65
CA ALA A 844 94.80 29.28 -55.64
C ALA A 844 94.49 30.21 -56.86
N PRO A 845 93.25 30.75 -57.12
CA PRO A 845 92.63 31.87 -56.35
C PRO A 845 91.06 32.05 -56.35
N GLU A 846 90.61 32.92 -55.43
CA GLU A 846 89.57 33.99 -55.37
C GLU A 846 88.28 34.12 -56.27
N ALA A 847 87.19 34.50 -55.57
CA ALA A 847 86.24 35.63 -55.74
C ALA A 847 85.06 35.69 -56.77
N GLU A 848 83.87 35.94 -56.17
CA GLU A 848 82.77 36.89 -56.48
C GLU A 848 81.78 36.76 -57.68
N ALA A 849 80.49 36.82 -57.27
CA ALA A 849 79.37 37.66 -57.76
C ALA A 849 78.43 37.24 -58.92
N ASP A 850 77.14 37.43 -58.58
CA ASP A 850 75.95 37.84 -59.34
C ASP A 850 75.18 36.92 -60.32
N GLU A 851 73.93 36.65 -59.89
CA GLU A 851 72.60 36.66 -60.56
C GLU A 851 72.43 37.30 -61.97
N PRO A 852 71.24 37.25 -62.64
CA PRO A 852 70.05 36.39 -62.49
C PRO A 852 69.37 35.95 -63.83
N SER A 853 68.21 35.29 -63.69
CA SER A 853 66.96 35.48 -64.47
C SER A 853 66.64 34.61 -65.71
N ASP A 854 65.50 33.93 -65.57
CA ASP A 854 64.30 33.92 -66.44
C ASP A 854 63.95 32.69 -67.31
N GLY A 855 62.64 32.42 -67.38
CA GLY A 855 62.02 31.74 -68.53
C GLY A 855 61.13 30.50 -68.30
N ASP A 856 60.08 30.65 -67.50
CA ASP A 856 58.64 30.57 -67.85
C ASP A 856 58.07 29.72 -69.03
N VAL A 857 56.73 29.61 -68.98
CA VAL A 857 55.71 29.48 -70.05
C VAL A 857 55.06 28.09 -70.29
N TYR A 858 53.80 27.89 -69.85
CA TYR A 858 52.59 28.12 -70.66
C TYR A 858 51.29 27.88 -69.88
N ASP A 859 50.38 28.82 -70.03
CA ASP A 859 48.99 28.87 -69.57
C ASP A 859 48.06 28.96 -70.80
N ASP A 860 46.85 28.41 -70.70
CA ASP A 860 45.64 28.87 -71.41
C ASP A 860 44.47 27.89 -71.16
N ALA A 861 43.46 28.32 -70.37
CA ALA A 861 42.08 28.55 -70.83
C ALA A 861 41.10 28.77 -69.66
N LYS A 862 40.43 29.93 -69.69
CA LYS A 862 39.28 30.35 -68.86
C LYS A 862 37.96 29.74 -69.36
N ASP A 863 36.94 29.61 -68.50
CA ASP A 863 35.79 30.53 -68.48
C ASP A 863 34.60 30.15 -67.56
N LEU A 864 34.03 31.22 -66.94
CA LEU A 864 32.64 31.49 -66.51
C LEU A 864 32.27 31.58 -65.00
N TYR A 865 32.15 32.86 -64.57
CA TYR A 865 31.52 33.43 -63.36
C TYR A 865 29.98 33.53 -63.52
N GLY A 866 29.15 33.62 -62.48
CA GLY A 866 28.94 34.71 -61.50
C GLY A 866 27.65 34.38 -60.68
N ASP A 867 27.26 35.00 -59.58
CA ASP A 867 27.49 36.36 -59.08
C ASP A 867 27.21 36.45 -57.55
N ASN A 868 27.84 37.45 -56.93
CA ASN A 868 27.39 38.21 -55.75
C ASN A 868 27.86 37.85 -54.32
N MET A 869 29.13 38.18 -54.08
CA MET A 869 29.73 39.01 -52.99
C MET A 869 28.98 40.36 -52.75
N PRO A 870 29.26 41.22 -51.71
CA PRO A 870 30.59 41.79 -51.28
C PRO A 870 30.68 42.19 -49.76
N ASP A 871 31.68 42.85 -49.13
CA ASP A 871 33.10 43.23 -49.33
C ASP A 871 33.63 43.77 -47.96
N ILE A 872 34.96 43.73 -47.73
CA ILE A 872 35.86 44.83 -47.24
C ILE A 872 37.22 44.28 -46.69
N GLN A 873 38.26 44.53 -47.50
CA GLN A 873 39.72 44.80 -47.37
C GLN A 873 40.44 45.18 -46.02
N PRO A 874 41.80 45.40 -45.96
CA PRO A 874 42.98 44.57 -46.33
C PRO A 874 44.19 44.66 -45.33
N GLY A 875 45.33 43.96 -45.60
CA GLY A 875 46.57 43.75 -44.79
C GLY A 875 47.44 44.99 -44.42
N THR A 876 48.58 44.89 -43.71
CA THR A 876 49.81 44.06 -43.87
C THR A 876 50.74 44.11 -42.61
N PHE A 877 51.81 43.29 -42.63
CA PHE A 877 53.13 43.38 -41.93
C PHE A 877 53.45 42.50 -40.69
N ASP A 878 54.42 41.60 -40.92
CA ASP A 878 55.54 41.15 -40.05
C ASP A 878 56.60 42.30 -39.94
N PRO A 879 57.72 42.29 -39.17
CA PRO A 879 58.36 41.20 -38.37
C PRO A 879 59.07 41.63 -37.03
N ASP A 880 59.73 40.64 -36.41
CA ASP A 880 60.97 40.66 -35.58
C ASP A 880 61.07 41.19 -34.12
N GLY A 881 61.76 40.37 -33.30
CA GLY A 881 62.61 40.74 -32.14
C GLY A 881 61.92 40.84 -30.78
N GLY A 882 62.11 39.91 -29.83
CA GLY A 882 63.21 39.96 -28.83
C GLY A 882 62.95 41.05 -27.77
N ASP A 883 62.63 40.78 -26.50
CA ASP A 883 63.46 40.12 -25.50
C ASP A 883 62.64 39.80 -24.21
N GLY A 884 63.01 38.71 -23.53
CA GLY A 884 63.52 38.85 -22.16
C GLY A 884 62.59 38.80 -20.95
N VAL A 885 62.49 37.59 -20.39
CA VAL A 885 62.72 37.22 -18.96
C VAL A 885 61.70 37.63 -17.87
N GLY A 886 61.17 36.61 -17.19
CA GLY A 886 60.69 36.70 -15.80
C GLY A 886 59.87 35.50 -15.32
N ALA A 887 60.54 34.53 -14.67
CA ALA A 887 60.02 33.31 -14.01
C ALA A 887 58.81 33.54 -13.07
N GLY A 888 57.98 32.57 -12.67
CA GLY A 888 57.99 31.10 -12.76
C GLY A 888 57.38 30.50 -11.47
N ALA A 889 56.53 29.45 -11.63
CA ALA A 889 56.18 28.36 -10.68
C ALA A 889 55.55 28.72 -9.31
N GLY A 890 54.71 27.90 -8.66
CA GLY A 890 54.32 26.51 -8.86
C GLY A 890 53.47 25.99 -7.67
N SER A 891 53.09 24.71 -7.79
CA SER A 891 52.24 23.88 -6.91
C SER A 891 52.82 23.55 -5.51
N GLY A 892 51.93 23.37 -4.52
CA GLY A 892 51.84 22.16 -3.67
C GLY A 892 52.73 21.98 -2.43
N GLY A 893 52.08 21.63 -1.31
CA GLY A 893 52.52 20.53 -0.43
C GLY A 893 53.24 20.82 0.90
N GLN A 894 52.49 20.67 2.01
CA GLN A 894 52.84 20.17 3.36
C GLN A 894 54.11 20.62 4.13
N GLY A 895 53.92 20.96 5.42
CA GLY A 895 54.97 20.78 6.43
C GLY A 895 54.80 21.49 7.78
N ARG A 896 54.20 20.78 8.76
CA ARG A 896 54.59 20.67 10.19
C ARG A 896 54.65 21.90 11.16
N THR A 897 54.08 21.61 12.33
CA THR A 897 54.42 22.05 13.72
C THR A 897 54.09 23.47 14.19
N GLY A 898 53.48 23.55 15.38
CA GLY A 898 53.67 24.68 16.31
C GLY A 898 52.42 25.16 17.04
N THR A 899 52.04 24.43 18.10
CA THR A 899 51.63 24.95 19.43
C THR A 899 50.85 26.27 19.56
N GLY A 900 49.74 26.23 20.33
CA GLY A 900 49.41 27.34 21.23
C GLY A 900 47.95 27.79 21.28
N THR A 901 47.17 27.10 22.12
CA THR A 901 46.24 27.69 23.11
C THR A 901 45.54 29.04 22.85
N SER A 902 44.21 28.94 22.80
CA SER A 902 43.24 29.57 23.72
C SER A 902 42.74 31.01 23.49
N ARG A 903 41.41 31.11 23.66
CA ARG A 903 40.57 32.28 24.00
C ARG A 903 40.47 33.35 22.91
N GLY A 904 39.30 33.84 22.51
CA GLY A 904 37.96 33.78 23.08
C GLY A 904 37.30 35.15 22.88
N VAL A 905 35.97 35.16 22.74
CA VAL A 905 35.07 36.33 22.93
C VAL A 905 35.23 37.42 21.84
N GLY A 906 34.19 38.01 21.24
CA GLY A 906 32.75 38.04 21.40
C GLY A 906 32.16 39.13 20.50
N GLN A 907 30.85 39.05 20.21
CA GLN A 907 29.87 40.16 20.21
C GLN A 907 30.13 41.42 19.34
N ALA A 908 29.15 42.11 18.74
CA ALA A 908 27.70 42.04 18.67
C ALA A 908 27.21 43.12 17.67
N ASN A 909 25.94 43.00 17.26
CA ASN A 909 24.95 44.06 16.90
C ASN A 909 25.31 45.15 15.88
N GLY A 910 24.57 45.30 14.77
CA GLY A 910 23.25 45.98 14.67
C GLY A 910 23.49 47.33 13.96
N GLY A 911 22.64 47.97 13.15
CA GLY A 911 21.28 47.85 12.65
C GLY A 911 20.92 49.19 11.96
N GLY A 912 20.05 49.18 10.94
CA GLY A 912 19.36 50.36 10.35
C GLY A 912 20.15 51.20 9.34
N HIS A 913 19.59 51.97 8.40
CA HIS A 913 18.21 52.19 7.91
C HIS A 913 18.30 53.11 6.66
N GLY A 914 17.32 53.06 5.75
CA GLY A 914 16.98 54.13 4.79
C GLY A 914 16.84 53.65 3.34
N THR A 915 15.92 54.10 2.49
CA THR A 915 14.81 55.06 2.53
C THR A 915 14.02 54.88 1.22
N ALA A 916 12.72 55.16 1.22
CA ALA A 916 11.81 55.04 0.08
C ALA A 916 11.73 56.31 -0.79
N GLY A 917 11.25 56.18 -2.04
CA GLY A 917 10.74 57.29 -2.86
C GLY A 917 10.46 56.97 -4.35
N ASP A 918 9.20 56.58 -4.66
CA ASP A 918 8.26 57.03 -5.75
C ASP A 918 8.79 57.92 -6.92
N LYS A 919 8.36 57.96 -8.19
CA LYS A 919 7.33 57.38 -9.10
C LYS A 919 7.80 57.54 -10.56
N GLY A 920 7.25 56.75 -11.50
CA GLY A 920 7.17 57.11 -12.93
C GLY A 920 6.95 55.90 -13.85
N GLY A 921 5.84 55.88 -14.61
CA GLY A 921 5.29 54.67 -15.24
C GLY A 921 5.59 54.45 -16.73
N GLY A 922 5.12 53.30 -17.23
CA GLY A 922 5.10 52.90 -18.64
C GLY A 922 4.86 51.39 -18.81
N LYS A 923 3.67 51.02 -19.28
CA LYS A 923 3.22 49.62 -19.50
C LYS A 923 3.91 48.96 -20.71
N GLY A 924 4.12 47.65 -20.62
CA GLY A 924 3.96 46.74 -21.77
C GLY A 924 4.91 45.54 -21.89
N GLY A 925 4.49 44.39 -21.36
CA GLY A 925 4.60 43.08 -22.05
C GLY A 925 5.86 42.22 -21.85
N GLY A 926 5.64 41.00 -21.34
CA GLY A 926 6.47 39.82 -21.64
C GLY A 926 7.35 39.29 -20.51
N GLN A 927 6.75 38.58 -19.54
CA GLN A 927 7.51 37.75 -18.61
C GLN A 927 7.36 36.28 -19.01
N GLY A 928 8.46 35.70 -19.50
CA GLY A 928 8.68 34.27 -19.48
C GLY A 928 9.29 33.81 -18.15
N ASN A 929 9.00 32.54 -17.83
CA ASN A 929 9.79 31.58 -17.06
C ASN A 929 10.07 31.81 -15.56
N ARG A 930 9.33 31.09 -14.70
CA ARG A 930 9.78 29.96 -13.84
C ARG A 930 8.94 29.87 -12.56
N THR A 931 8.35 28.71 -12.33
CA THR A 931 7.61 28.31 -11.11
C THR A 931 8.56 27.77 -10.04
N PRO A 932 8.39 28.10 -8.75
CA PRO A 932 9.07 27.42 -7.65
C PRO A 932 8.11 26.64 -6.71
N GLY A 933 8.44 25.38 -6.42
CA GLY A 933 8.11 24.74 -5.13
C GLY A 933 7.64 23.27 -5.16
N HIS A 934 8.55 22.31 -4.95
CA HIS A 934 8.35 20.84 -4.93
C HIS A 934 7.60 20.27 -3.70
N ALA A 935 6.81 19.21 -3.93
CA ALA A 935 6.96 17.87 -3.32
C ALA A 935 6.08 16.86 -4.11
N GLY A 936 6.69 15.82 -4.68
CA GLY A 936 6.08 14.90 -5.66
C GLY A 936 5.03 13.94 -5.12
N GLY A 937 3.89 14.46 -4.66
CA GLY A 937 2.64 13.70 -4.58
C GLY A 937 1.85 13.87 -5.88
N ARG A 938 1.12 12.81 -6.30
CA ARG A 938 0.02 13.01 -7.27
C ARG A 938 -0.85 14.17 -6.76
N PRO A 939 -1.25 15.13 -7.60
CA PRO A 939 -2.14 16.20 -7.15
C PRO A 939 -3.38 15.57 -6.51
N PHE A 940 -3.79 16.10 -5.36
CA PHE A 940 -5.01 15.68 -4.68
C PHE A 940 -6.18 15.99 -5.62
N ILE A 941 -6.82 14.96 -6.18
CA ILE A 941 -7.95 15.14 -7.09
C ILE A 941 -9.22 15.22 -6.24
N SER A 942 -9.85 16.39 -6.24
CA SER A 942 -11.21 16.52 -5.72
C SER A 942 -12.19 15.83 -6.65
N TYR A 943 -13.18 15.12 -6.07
CA TYR A 943 -14.34 14.64 -6.85
C TYR A 943 -15.52 15.59 -6.75
N VAL A 944 -15.38 16.68 -6.00
CA VAL A 944 -16.32 17.80 -5.92
C VAL A 944 -15.51 19.10 -5.80
N GLY A 945 -15.61 20.00 -6.76
CA GLY A 945 -14.88 21.29 -6.76
C GLY A 945 -15.83 22.48 -6.62
N THR A 946 -15.33 23.63 -6.16
CA THR A 946 -16.08 24.89 -6.04
C THR A 946 -15.72 25.91 -7.14
N HIS A 947 -14.94 25.49 -8.13
CA HIS A 947 -14.45 26.39 -9.18
C HIS A 947 -15.61 26.92 -10.05
N PRO A 948 -15.65 28.23 -10.33
CA PRO A 948 -16.62 28.80 -11.26
C PRO A 948 -16.35 28.25 -12.68
N ASP A 949 -17.42 27.90 -13.40
CA ASP A 949 -17.40 27.14 -14.67
C ASP A 949 -16.66 27.80 -15.86
N ASP A 950 -16.03 28.99 -15.72
CA ASP A 950 -15.69 29.82 -16.90
C ASP A 950 -14.27 30.41 -17.03
N ASP A 951 -13.28 30.14 -16.17
CA ASP A 951 -11.94 30.80 -16.29
C ASP A 951 -10.71 29.87 -16.17
N ALA A 952 -10.88 28.55 -16.23
CA ALA A 952 -9.75 27.62 -16.27
C ALA A 952 -9.22 27.43 -17.71
N PRO A 953 -7.89 27.40 -17.94
CA PRO A 953 -7.34 26.97 -19.22
C PRO A 953 -7.86 25.58 -19.58
N ASP A 954 -8.15 25.36 -20.86
CA ASP A 954 -8.55 24.05 -21.37
C ASP A 954 -7.63 22.94 -20.83
N PRO A 955 -8.17 21.85 -20.27
CA PRO A 955 -7.37 20.85 -19.56
C PRO A 955 -6.44 20.04 -20.48
N ASP A 956 -6.61 20.11 -21.80
CA ASP A 956 -5.69 19.55 -22.80
C ASP A 956 -4.85 20.64 -23.49
N GLY A 957 -4.90 21.89 -23.02
CA GLY A 957 -4.20 23.03 -23.60
C GLY A 957 -4.70 23.45 -24.99
N LEU A 958 -5.93 23.06 -25.35
CA LEU A 958 -6.52 23.30 -26.66
C LEU A 958 -7.22 24.65 -26.71
N ASP A 959 -7.22 25.28 -27.89
CA ASP A 959 -8.14 26.39 -28.13
C ASP A 959 -9.59 25.88 -28.30
N GLN A 960 -10.53 26.81 -28.18
CA GLN A 960 -11.96 26.48 -28.25
C GLN A 960 -12.36 25.79 -29.57
N ALA A 961 -11.71 26.15 -30.69
CA ALA A 961 -12.02 25.56 -31.99
C ALA A 961 -11.51 24.11 -32.08
N ALA A 962 -10.32 23.83 -31.54
CA ALA A 962 -9.75 22.49 -31.47
C ALA A 962 -10.53 21.58 -30.50
N ARG A 963 -11.01 22.12 -29.35
CA ARG A 963 -11.87 21.39 -28.41
C ARG A 963 -13.18 20.94 -29.07
N MET A 964 -13.85 21.85 -29.78
CA MET A 964 -15.09 21.52 -30.52
C MET A 964 -14.86 20.46 -31.60
N GLN A 965 -13.74 20.50 -32.32
CA GLN A 965 -13.42 19.49 -33.35
C GLN A 965 -13.18 18.09 -32.77
N ILE A 966 -12.55 18.01 -31.59
CA ILE A 966 -12.28 16.72 -30.94
C ILE A 966 -13.56 16.13 -30.36
N GLU A 967 -14.43 16.97 -29.81
CA GLU A 967 -15.74 16.56 -29.31
C GLU A 967 -16.64 16.06 -30.45
N GLU A 968 -16.65 16.74 -31.60
CA GLU A 968 -17.39 16.30 -32.79
C GLU A 968 -16.90 14.94 -33.29
N ARG A 969 -15.58 14.71 -33.35
CA ARG A 969 -14.99 13.41 -33.72
C ARG A 969 -15.34 12.30 -32.73
N ALA A 970 -15.36 12.62 -31.43
CA ALA A 970 -15.75 11.68 -30.39
C ALA A 970 -17.22 11.27 -30.54
N ILE A 971 -18.11 12.23 -30.83
CA ILE A 971 -19.53 11.96 -31.09
C ILE A 971 -19.69 11.10 -32.35
N ASP A 972 -18.98 11.39 -33.43
CA ASP A 972 -19.05 10.59 -34.66
C ASP A 972 -18.56 9.16 -34.46
N LEU A 973 -17.49 8.97 -33.67
CA LEU A 973 -17.01 7.65 -33.29
C LEU A 973 -18.09 6.88 -32.49
N ILE A 974 -18.73 7.54 -31.52
CA ILE A 974 -19.79 6.92 -30.71
C ILE A 974 -21.00 6.54 -31.57
N ILE A 975 -21.45 7.42 -32.46
CA ILE A 975 -22.58 7.13 -33.37
C ILE A 975 -22.21 6.00 -34.34
N GLY A 976 -20.96 5.93 -34.80
CA GLY A 976 -20.46 4.82 -35.61
C GLY A 976 -20.49 3.47 -34.88
N LEU A 977 -20.20 3.46 -33.58
CA LEU A 977 -20.27 2.26 -32.73
C LEU A 977 -21.70 1.90 -32.30
N GLU A 978 -22.55 2.91 -32.08
CA GLU A 978 -23.92 2.75 -31.59
C GLU A 978 -24.92 3.59 -32.42
N PRO A 979 -25.36 3.08 -33.59
CA PRO A 979 -26.21 3.83 -34.52
C PRO A 979 -27.61 4.20 -34.00
N ALA A 980 -28.01 3.63 -32.86
CA ALA A 980 -29.28 3.95 -32.20
C ALA A 980 -29.24 5.31 -31.48
N LEU A 981 -28.05 5.83 -31.15
CA LEU A 981 -27.88 7.13 -30.53
C LEU A 981 -28.06 8.27 -31.55
N ARG A 982 -28.71 9.34 -31.11
CA ARG A 982 -28.99 10.54 -31.89
C ARG A 982 -28.43 11.76 -31.17
N ARG A 983 -27.89 12.72 -31.93
CA ARG A 983 -27.41 14.01 -31.39
C ARG A 983 -28.58 14.79 -30.78
N THR A 984 -28.35 15.37 -29.60
CA THR A 984 -29.29 16.28 -28.96
C THR A 984 -29.32 17.62 -29.72
N PRO A 985 -30.49 18.25 -29.92
CA PRO A 985 -30.57 19.59 -30.52
C PRO A 985 -29.80 20.62 -29.69
N GLU A 986 -29.19 21.62 -30.34
CA GLU A 986 -28.43 22.70 -29.69
C GLU A 986 -29.22 23.37 -28.55
N GLY A 987 -28.61 23.46 -27.36
CA GLY A 987 -29.18 24.17 -26.21
C GLY A 987 -29.71 23.30 -25.05
N ASN A 988 -29.48 21.99 -25.05
CA ASN A 988 -29.83 21.12 -23.92
C ASN A 988 -28.65 20.96 -22.94
N PRO A 989 -28.73 21.43 -21.69
CA PRO A 989 -27.53 21.64 -20.87
C PRO A 989 -27.02 20.40 -20.09
N GLY A 990 -27.48 19.18 -20.38
CA GLY A 990 -27.21 18.01 -19.52
C GLY A 990 -26.78 16.69 -20.18
N PHE A 991 -26.80 16.57 -21.52
CA PHE A 991 -26.36 15.39 -22.28
C PHE A 991 -26.23 15.68 -23.78
N ASP A 992 -25.31 15.01 -24.48
CA ASP A 992 -25.01 15.26 -25.90
C ASP A 992 -25.71 14.30 -26.87
N LEU A 993 -26.00 13.08 -26.41
CA LEU A 993 -26.63 12.04 -27.20
C LEU A 993 -27.79 11.41 -26.44
N PHE A 994 -28.78 10.91 -27.18
CA PHE A 994 -29.88 10.15 -26.60
C PHE A 994 -30.33 9.02 -27.51
N GLU A 995 -30.94 8.00 -26.90
CA GLU A 995 -31.65 6.95 -27.61
C GLU A 995 -33.15 7.09 -27.36
N ALA A 996 -33.95 6.90 -28.41
CA ALA A 996 -35.40 6.90 -28.31
C ALA A 996 -35.96 5.54 -28.74
N ASP A 997 -37.01 5.10 -28.05
CA ASP A 997 -37.75 3.90 -28.42
C ASP A 997 -38.53 4.08 -29.74
N SER A 998 -39.20 3.01 -30.20
CA SER A 998 -40.03 3.04 -31.41
C SER A 998 -41.19 4.04 -31.37
N GLY A 999 -41.56 4.54 -30.18
CA GLY A 999 -42.58 5.57 -29.96
C GLY A 999 -42.02 6.99 -29.89
N GLY A 1000 -40.70 7.18 -30.04
CA GLY A 1000 -40.04 8.48 -29.96
C GLY A 1000 -39.78 8.95 -28.53
N ARG A 1001 -40.01 8.11 -27.51
CA ARG A 1001 -39.70 8.44 -26.12
C ARG A 1001 -38.22 8.20 -25.86
N GLN A 1002 -37.53 9.19 -25.30
CA GLN A 1002 -36.13 9.05 -24.89
C GLN A 1002 -36.03 8.04 -23.74
N ILE A 1003 -35.15 7.04 -23.90
CA ILE A 1003 -34.95 5.93 -22.96
C ILE A 1003 -33.51 5.85 -22.43
N ARG A 1004 -32.55 6.49 -23.11
CA ARG A 1004 -31.15 6.56 -22.70
C ARG A 1004 -30.60 7.95 -22.99
N TRP A 1005 -29.84 8.50 -22.04
CA TRP A 1005 -29.18 9.80 -22.13
C TRP A 1005 -27.69 9.61 -21.94
N VAL A 1006 -26.89 10.20 -22.83
CA VAL A 1006 -25.44 10.01 -22.87
C VAL A 1006 -24.75 11.35 -22.96
N GLU A 1007 -23.92 11.66 -21.97
CA GLU A 1007 -22.98 12.77 -21.97
C GLU A 1007 -21.62 12.28 -22.48
N VAL A 1008 -20.97 13.06 -23.34
CA VAL A 1008 -19.71 12.71 -24.00
C VAL A 1008 -18.60 13.61 -23.49
N LYS A 1009 -17.49 13.01 -23.05
CA LYS A 1009 -16.26 13.72 -22.73
C LYS A 1009 -15.13 13.22 -23.61
N SER A 1010 -14.52 14.11 -24.38
CA SER A 1010 -13.40 13.78 -25.25
C SER A 1010 -12.07 14.28 -24.69
N MET A 1011 -11.02 13.48 -24.79
CA MET A 1011 -9.67 13.83 -24.33
C MET A 1011 -8.58 13.34 -25.28
N THR A 1012 -7.43 14.01 -25.27
CA THR A 1012 -6.27 13.68 -26.11
C THR A 1012 -5.45 12.50 -25.55
N GLY A 1013 -5.48 12.30 -24.22
CA GLY A 1013 -4.90 11.16 -23.50
C GLY A 1013 -5.96 10.21 -22.96
N THR A 1014 -5.75 9.73 -21.74
CA THR A 1014 -6.59 8.77 -21.01
C THR A 1014 -7.06 9.33 -19.66
N LEU A 1015 -7.99 8.65 -18.99
CA LEU A 1015 -8.42 8.96 -17.63
C LEU A 1015 -7.29 8.81 -16.59
N GLU A 1016 -6.20 8.11 -16.93
CA GLU A 1016 -5.00 8.05 -16.09
C GLU A 1016 -4.21 9.36 -16.13
N ASP A 1017 -4.30 10.11 -17.23
CA ASP A 1017 -3.60 11.38 -17.44
C ASP A 1017 -4.31 12.54 -16.71
N ARG A 1018 -5.66 12.55 -16.69
CA ARG A 1018 -6.45 13.52 -15.93
C ARG A 1018 -7.92 13.07 -15.71
N PRO A 1019 -8.58 13.55 -14.64
CA PRO A 1019 -9.99 13.28 -14.41
C PRO A 1019 -10.90 14.00 -15.41
N VAL A 1020 -12.13 13.51 -15.54
CA VAL A 1020 -13.25 14.19 -16.21
C VAL A 1020 -14.29 14.60 -15.17
N GLY A 1021 -14.76 15.85 -15.28
CA GLY A 1021 -15.83 16.38 -14.43
C GLY A 1021 -17.18 16.38 -15.15
N LEU A 1022 -18.26 16.32 -14.37
CA LEU A 1022 -19.60 16.71 -14.81
C LEU A 1022 -19.87 18.12 -14.29
N SER A 1023 -20.45 18.99 -15.11
CA SER A 1023 -20.96 20.28 -14.63
C SER A 1023 -22.14 20.08 -13.66
N HIS A 1024 -22.53 21.12 -12.93
CA HIS A 1024 -23.69 21.06 -12.04
C HIS A 1024 -24.95 20.53 -12.76
N THR A 1025 -25.21 21.02 -13.97
CA THR A 1025 -26.39 20.62 -14.77
C THR A 1025 -26.31 19.18 -15.26
N GLN A 1026 -25.11 18.71 -15.64
CA GLN A 1026 -24.89 17.33 -16.05
C GLN A 1026 -25.01 16.36 -14.87
N PHE A 1027 -24.49 16.75 -13.70
CA PHE A 1027 -24.63 16.00 -12.46
C PHE A 1027 -26.09 15.86 -12.03
N ASP A 1028 -26.86 16.94 -12.07
CA ASP A 1028 -28.29 16.92 -11.76
C ASP A 1028 -29.07 16.04 -12.75
N CYS A 1029 -28.75 16.13 -14.05
CA CYS A 1029 -29.33 15.29 -15.09
C CYS A 1029 -29.01 13.80 -14.84
N ALA A 1030 -27.76 13.47 -14.52
CA ALA A 1030 -27.34 12.12 -14.18
C ALA A 1030 -28.06 11.58 -12.94
N ARG A 1031 -28.23 12.41 -11.91
CA ARG A 1031 -28.97 12.07 -10.69
C ARG A 1031 -30.45 11.81 -10.97
N GLU A 1032 -31.10 12.64 -11.79
CA GLU A 1032 -32.52 12.51 -12.12
C GLU A 1032 -32.82 11.28 -12.98
N LYS A 1033 -31.97 10.99 -13.97
CA LYS A 1033 -32.18 9.90 -14.93
C LYS A 1033 -31.64 8.55 -14.46
N GLY A 1034 -30.77 8.52 -13.45
CA GLY A 1034 -30.30 7.30 -12.79
C GLY A 1034 -29.68 6.28 -13.75
N ASP A 1035 -30.18 5.05 -13.76
CA ASP A 1035 -29.67 3.96 -14.63
C ASP A 1035 -29.87 4.20 -16.13
N ALA A 1036 -30.69 5.19 -16.52
CA ALA A 1036 -30.86 5.60 -17.90
C ALA A 1036 -29.81 6.64 -18.36
N TYR A 1037 -28.97 7.16 -17.46
CA TYR A 1037 -27.89 8.10 -17.78
C TYR A 1037 -26.54 7.40 -17.91
N TRP A 1038 -25.77 7.83 -18.90
CA TRP A 1038 -24.43 7.33 -19.16
C TRP A 1038 -23.45 8.47 -19.39
N LEU A 1039 -22.24 8.31 -18.88
CA LEU A 1039 -21.09 9.14 -19.21
C LEU A 1039 -20.16 8.32 -20.12
N TYR A 1040 -19.95 8.81 -21.34
CA TYR A 1040 -19.03 8.21 -22.30
C TYR A 1040 -17.77 9.05 -22.35
N VAL A 1041 -16.62 8.43 -22.04
CA VAL A 1041 -15.31 9.08 -22.14
C VAL A 1041 -14.58 8.52 -23.35
N VAL A 1042 -14.23 9.38 -24.30
CA VAL A 1042 -13.44 9.01 -25.49
C VAL A 1042 -12.00 9.39 -25.24
N GLU A 1043 -11.19 8.36 -24.98
CA GLU A 1043 -9.75 8.48 -24.81
C GLU A 1043 -9.05 8.45 -26.16
N HIS A 1044 -7.91 9.15 -26.27
CA HIS A 1044 -7.17 9.32 -27.51
C HIS A 1044 -8.04 9.83 -28.68
N ALA A 1045 -8.98 10.75 -28.41
CA ALA A 1045 -9.97 11.21 -29.38
C ALA A 1045 -9.38 11.86 -30.65
N THR A 1046 -8.09 12.22 -30.63
CA THR A 1046 -7.34 12.76 -31.78
C THR A 1046 -6.67 11.70 -32.64
N ASP A 1047 -6.51 10.45 -32.16
CA ASP A 1047 -5.87 9.34 -32.87
C ASP A 1047 -6.90 8.22 -33.15
N PRO A 1048 -7.39 8.09 -34.40
CA PRO A 1048 -8.39 7.08 -34.76
C PRO A 1048 -7.95 5.63 -34.54
N VAL A 1049 -6.64 5.36 -34.47
CA VAL A 1049 -6.10 4.00 -34.28
C VAL A 1049 -6.09 3.62 -32.80
N GLN A 1050 -5.91 4.60 -31.91
CA GLN A 1050 -5.86 4.40 -30.46
C GLN A 1050 -7.15 4.81 -29.73
N ALA A 1051 -8.07 5.49 -30.41
CA ALA A 1051 -9.31 5.98 -29.83
C ALA A 1051 -10.14 4.84 -29.22
N ARG A 1052 -10.53 4.99 -27.94
CA ARG A 1052 -11.40 4.03 -27.24
C ARG A 1052 -12.48 4.73 -26.43
N VAL A 1053 -13.66 4.11 -26.38
CA VAL A 1053 -14.85 4.65 -25.68
C VAL A 1053 -15.09 3.88 -24.39
N LEU A 1054 -14.94 4.56 -23.25
CA LEU A 1054 -15.29 4.07 -21.92
C LEU A 1054 -16.74 4.45 -21.60
N ARG A 1055 -17.53 3.50 -21.11
CA ARG A 1055 -18.97 3.68 -20.87
C ARG A 1055 -19.27 3.52 -19.39
N ILE A 1056 -19.74 4.58 -18.75
CA ILE A 1056 -20.00 4.63 -17.32
C ILE A 1056 -21.50 4.84 -17.11
N GLN A 1057 -22.22 3.79 -16.72
CA GLN A 1057 -23.65 3.87 -16.39
C GLN A 1057 -23.86 4.41 -14.99
N ASN A 1058 -24.80 5.34 -14.84
CA ASN A 1058 -25.21 5.90 -13.55
C ASN A 1058 -24.00 6.39 -12.71
N PRO A 1059 -23.18 7.33 -13.23
CA PRO A 1059 -21.97 7.77 -12.55
C PRO A 1059 -22.24 8.35 -11.15
N VAL A 1060 -23.39 9.00 -10.95
CA VAL A 1060 -23.80 9.58 -9.65
C VAL A 1060 -24.26 8.50 -8.67
N GLY A 1061 -25.13 7.57 -9.09
CA GLY A 1061 -25.63 6.49 -8.21
C GLY A 1061 -24.58 5.43 -7.89
N ARG A 1062 -23.52 5.31 -8.69
CA ARG A 1062 -22.38 4.43 -8.42
C ARG A 1062 -21.29 5.09 -7.57
N ALA A 1063 -21.32 6.41 -7.37
CA ALA A 1063 -20.41 7.09 -6.47
C ALA A 1063 -20.77 6.75 -5.00
N ARG A 1064 -19.82 6.20 -4.25
CA ARG A 1064 -20.02 5.80 -2.83
C ARG A 1064 -19.50 6.83 -1.82
N SER A 1065 -18.63 7.73 -2.26
CA SER A 1065 -17.98 8.74 -1.43
C SER A 1065 -17.71 10.01 -2.23
N PHE A 1066 -17.86 11.16 -1.59
CA PHE A 1066 -17.50 12.46 -2.14
C PHE A 1066 -16.30 13.02 -1.37
N THR A 1067 -15.31 13.52 -2.10
CA THR A 1067 -14.10 14.12 -1.51
C THR A 1067 -14.03 15.58 -1.92
N PHE A 1068 -13.89 16.45 -0.93
CA PHE A 1068 -13.80 17.89 -1.08
C PHE A 1068 -12.34 18.34 -1.00
N ASP A 1069 -11.90 19.23 -1.90
CA ASP A 1069 -10.58 19.83 -1.86
C ASP A 1069 -10.54 21.10 -1.00
N HIS A 1070 -9.37 21.73 -0.95
CA HIS A 1070 -9.13 22.98 -0.26
C HIS A 1070 -9.99 24.15 -0.76
N GLY A 1071 -10.50 24.12 -2.00
CA GLY A 1071 -11.37 25.17 -2.56
C GLY A 1071 -12.70 25.29 -1.82
N TRP A 1072 -13.13 24.24 -1.13
CA TRP A 1072 -14.33 24.27 -0.27
C TRP A 1072 -14.16 25.13 0.98
N SER A 1073 -12.93 25.38 1.42
CA SER A 1073 -12.66 26.31 2.52
C SER A 1073 -13.04 27.76 2.18
N GLU A 1074 -13.02 28.12 0.89
CA GLU A 1074 -13.30 29.48 0.43
C GLU A 1074 -14.80 29.83 0.48
N ILE A 1075 -15.67 28.83 0.42
CA ILE A 1075 -17.13 28.98 0.50
C ILE A 1075 -17.72 28.51 1.84
N ALA A 1076 -16.89 27.96 2.73
CA ALA A 1076 -17.31 27.51 4.05
C ALA A 1076 -17.67 28.70 4.94
N ARG A 1077 -18.87 28.67 5.53
CA ARG A 1077 -19.25 29.65 6.57
C ARG A 1077 -18.70 29.18 7.91
N THR A 1078 -17.89 30.00 8.56
CA THR A 1078 -17.32 29.71 9.89
C THR A 1078 -18.22 30.11 11.05
N ASP A 1079 -19.26 30.90 10.78
CA ASP A 1079 -20.21 31.34 11.79
C ASP A 1079 -21.37 30.33 11.93
N PRO A 1080 -21.92 30.12 13.15
CA PRO A 1080 -23.05 29.22 13.37
C PRO A 1080 -24.31 29.67 12.58
N PRO A 1081 -25.13 28.73 12.09
CA PRO A 1081 -26.39 29.07 11.43
C PRO A 1081 -27.35 29.73 12.44
N TRP A 1082 -27.90 30.89 12.06
CA TRP A 1082 -28.91 31.63 12.82
C TRP A 1082 -30.29 30.99 12.71
#